data_AF-A0A7S2R9R9-F1
#
_entry.id   AF-A0A7S2R9R9-F1
#
_cell.length_a   1.000
_cell.length_b   1.000
_cell.length_c   1.000
_cell.angle_alpha   90.00
_cell.angle_beta   90.00
_cell.angle_gamma   90.00
#
_symmetry.space_group_name_H-M   'P 1'
#
loop_
_entity.id
_entity.type
_entity.pdbx_description
1 polymer ?
#
loop_
_entity_poly.entity_id
_entity_poly.type
_entity_poly.pdbx_seq_one_letter_code
_entity_poly.pdbx_strand_id
1 'polypeptide(L)'
;MANPVREDDEVRADPRQDGVRCMWLNAPNVIVPDFVPRVLDGALVADVPLAVVCWRLVGSKFMASTVLMRAISNILGRYSDRGGCSRGGWMFMSTSLFTTVNLLHVRLTSGNKGIKRLTQWLVAFLGVAQLGTWSLANPKTLLGVVFRGCWLFVLGVYCLIAKKLGLGGSFLLRKVDFPASPGEVSKDWVEKCLQTAGTDTTGLTSISVSPLSCAPGSGSSRELAQGFIGETARITVEYDEESHEKESRVRSLVGKFPTRNMLQRFKMRNVGVYFRETMFYSSVAHKLREWNDGLLGTQLKVPRTFAVNFDDGRSDFVILMEDCAPFVSGDERVGATWQQACSVAARYARFHSIHWSNSLSELEQNHKLNWVGCFDWLELHPMIVQQVFENGLGDLMSQERFSRLLSPEVQRTLKLFSKNIPAVLDHFKCGPMTFVHADARMENMLFPKELDSYAQDEVCHGGLVYDDIYDRRGVNWSVVDWQTCCKGVGIQDLAYFIAMDLTVAADAGTKCDEILVEYYYRELGKCLRLRGVEDLSLSYSFEQCWEDYKLAMLIAIIVPIAVMTEDSLGCANQDRAQAVRESMLSRCVKSLERLDVAAILNRVLEGTFESRSMGGALSNYTLMEDRLLRAEQDDIAIVLKGATPDDELLGHFNDSSIHDLPKGTNVQPGSGRRDAYDRWFLNGYDIHGKYFFAAALGVYPGRRVVDASFSCVIDGIQHNIRASRKLSEEEWPQYDYENDKSRCSPPSFIAESQVGPISISVLKPLESVRLTVTLPGEILVDLVFEARYSPQMEPHYDQTKPHIGEFNYDRLTQLIKWKGSITIAKQTIQVCDWWGTRDRSWGRRPHPVADHSRPSNLRRNAIVASAQCRKVLNCLMKKWSPQFYWIWCPINLEFGAITYHSQQDVEGKVENGAAHIFGDPFNGSVSYPDTRTVQIPTSREGAFQEVEVVGSEKNDETFEGSFLSATKETQYSLFGKVEAGGHSLRYFPGTRHAKDVTIILALPDGRRVTLSCEPLFPFFMSGVGYNHPTWGHGIDHGADLCIHVDHLHTEMVDRNDPLYWHIQEVCRITATVHSKEAAPDDPPIATSYGIGCIEQLIVGPHQPSGFTSLYDV
;
A
#
# COMPACT_ATOMS: atom_id res chain seq x y z
N MET A 1 -25.39 -13.16 -48.30
CA MET A 1 -26.85 -13.36 -48.14
C MET A 1 -27.08 -13.73 -46.70
N ALA A 2 -27.79 -12.86 -45.98
CA ALA A 2 -28.11 -13.02 -44.58
C ALA A 2 -29.09 -14.18 -44.37
N ASN A 3 -28.92 -14.92 -43.28
CA ASN A 3 -30.00 -15.69 -42.67
C ASN A 3 -30.00 -15.34 -41.17
N PRO A 4 -31.07 -14.74 -40.64
CA PRO A 4 -31.13 -14.31 -39.24
C PRO A 4 -31.40 -15.52 -38.34
N VAL A 5 -30.61 -15.62 -37.27
CA VAL A 5 -30.85 -16.57 -36.18
C VAL A 5 -32.11 -16.12 -35.44
N ARG A 6 -33.01 -17.07 -35.20
CA ARG A 6 -34.28 -16.88 -34.48
C ARG A 6 -34.01 -16.44 -33.04
N GLU A 7 -34.47 -15.24 -32.70
CA GLU A 7 -34.86 -14.85 -31.34
C GLU A 7 -36.11 -15.66 -30.98
N ASP A 8 -35.99 -16.74 -30.22
CA ASP A 8 -37.11 -17.37 -29.50
C ASP A 8 -36.52 -18.40 -28.53
N ASP A 9 -35.96 -17.92 -27.42
CA ASP A 9 -35.91 -18.58 -26.11
C ASP A 9 -35.29 -17.58 -25.10
N GLU A 10 -35.94 -16.43 -24.96
CA GLU A 10 -35.74 -15.60 -23.77
C GLU A 10 -36.30 -16.36 -22.56
N VAL A 11 -35.41 -16.95 -21.76
CA VAL A 11 -35.68 -17.14 -20.34
C VAL A 11 -36.05 -15.77 -19.80
N ARG A 12 -37.34 -15.52 -19.61
CA ARG A 12 -37.88 -14.30 -19.00
C ARG A 12 -37.24 -14.10 -17.62
N ALA A 13 -36.13 -13.37 -17.59
CA ALA A 13 -35.68 -12.68 -16.41
C ALA A 13 -36.74 -11.61 -16.12
N ASP A 14 -37.51 -11.79 -15.05
CA ASP A 14 -38.48 -10.80 -14.58
C ASP A 14 -37.77 -9.43 -14.42
N PRO A 15 -38.16 -8.39 -15.19
CA PRO A 15 -37.55 -7.05 -15.11
C PRO A 15 -37.66 -6.41 -13.71
N ARG A 16 -38.48 -6.98 -12.82
CA ARG A 16 -38.57 -6.57 -11.41
C ARG A 16 -37.39 -7.04 -10.54
N GLN A 17 -36.50 -7.90 -11.03
CA GLN A 17 -35.30 -8.33 -10.29
C GLN A 17 -34.09 -7.40 -10.44
N ASP A 18 -34.05 -6.53 -11.45
CA ASP A 18 -32.87 -5.66 -11.68
C ASP A 18 -32.84 -4.43 -10.76
N GLY A 19 -33.96 -4.07 -10.13
CA GLY A 19 -34.08 -2.83 -9.34
C GLY A 19 -33.40 -2.82 -7.96
N VAL A 20 -32.85 -3.96 -7.49
CA VAL A 20 -32.31 -4.08 -6.11
C VAL A 20 -30.92 -4.76 -6.06
N ARG A 21 -30.27 -5.04 -7.20
CA ARG A 21 -29.08 -5.90 -7.26
C ARG A 21 -27.76 -5.34 -6.68
N CYS A 22 -27.77 -4.22 -5.95
CA CYS A 22 -26.53 -3.56 -5.52
C CYS A 22 -26.54 -3.15 -4.03
N MET A 23 -26.38 -4.10 -3.10
CA MET A 23 -26.09 -3.77 -1.69
C MET A 23 -24.89 -4.52 -1.08
N TRP A 24 -23.99 -5.07 -1.90
CA TRP A 24 -22.73 -5.63 -1.40
C TRP A 24 -21.66 -4.55 -1.25
N LEU A 25 -20.80 -4.69 -0.24
CA LEU A 25 -19.65 -3.80 -0.03
C LEU A 25 -18.70 -3.81 -1.24
N ASN A 26 -18.65 -4.95 -1.95
CA ASN A 26 -17.63 -5.23 -2.96
C ASN A 26 -18.21 -5.38 -4.39
N ALA A 27 -19.45 -4.93 -4.61
CA ALA A 27 -19.98 -4.86 -5.98
C ALA A 27 -19.21 -3.75 -6.74
N PRO A 28 -18.48 -4.07 -7.83
CA PRO A 28 -17.64 -3.09 -8.52
C PRO A 28 -18.44 -1.90 -9.07
N ASN A 29 -19.73 -2.13 -9.35
CA ASN A 29 -20.70 -1.13 -9.80
C ASN A 29 -21.88 -1.05 -8.81
N VAL A 30 -21.74 -0.31 -7.72
CA VAL A 30 -22.91 0.07 -6.90
C VAL A 30 -23.70 1.11 -7.68
N ILE A 31 -24.77 0.67 -8.35
CA ILE A 31 -25.72 1.58 -8.98
C ILE A 31 -26.58 2.17 -7.87
N VAL A 32 -26.35 3.43 -7.53
CA VAL A 32 -27.22 4.18 -6.61
C VAL A 32 -28.56 4.38 -7.32
N PRO A 33 -29.68 3.84 -6.81
CA PRO A 33 -30.97 4.01 -7.47
C PRO A 33 -31.33 5.50 -7.62
N ASP A 34 -31.88 5.89 -8.77
CA ASP A 34 -32.19 7.29 -9.10
C ASP A 34 -33.12 8.00 -8.09
N PHE A 35 -33.85 7.24 -7.29
CA PHE A 35 -34.69 7.79 -6.23
C PHE A 35 -33.91 8.22 -4.99
N VAL A 36 -32.71 7.67 -4.75
CA VAL A 36 -31.91 7.96 -3.54
C VAL A 36 -31.48 9.44 -3.47
N PRO A 37 -30.96 10.06 -4.55
CA PRO A 37 -30.75 11.52 -4.58
C PRO A 37 -32.04 12.32 -4.30
N ARG A 38 -33.18 11.85 -4.83
CA ARG A 38 -34.49 12.50 -4.65
C ARG A 38 -35.04 12.36 -3.23
N VAL A 39 -34.76 11.25 -2.54
CA VAL A 39 -35.10 11.05 -1.12
C VAL A 39 -34.24 11.94 -0.23
N LEU A 40 -32.96 12.11 -0.56
CA LEU A 40 -32.09 13.08 0.11
C LEU A 40 -32.61 14.52 -0.09
N ASP A 41 -33.07 14.86 -1.29
CA ASP A 41 -33.76 16.15 -1.57
C ASP A 41 -35.04 16.32 -0.75
N GLY A 42 -35.88 15.28 -0.68
CA GLY A 42 -37.12 15.29 0.09
C GLY A 42 -36.88 15.44 1.60
N ALA A 43 -35.86 14.77 2.14
CA ALA A 43 -35.47 14.89 3.55
C ALA A 43 -34.96 16.30 3.88
N LEU A 44 -34.23 16.94 2.96
CA LEU A 44 -33.74 18.31 3.08
C LEU A 44 -34.89 19.33 3.17
N VAL A 45 -35.92 19.14 2.33
CA VAL A 45 -37.13 19.98 2.31
C VAL A 45 -37.98 19.77 3.58
N ALA A 46 -37.96 18.56 4.17
CA ALA A 46 -38.69 18.24 5.39
C ALA A 46 -38.02 18.76 6.67
N ASP A 47 -36.70 18.95 6.68
CA ASP A 47 -35.95 19.37 7.88
C ASP A 47 -36.25 20.80 8.33
N VAL A 48 -36.43 21.73 7.39
CA VAL A 48 -36.77 23.12 7.69
C VAL A 48 -38.13 23.25 8.40
N PRO A 49 -39.25 22.69 7.89
CA PRO A 49 -40.51 22.70 8.61
C PRO A 49 -40.46 21.89 9.91
N LEU A 50 -39.68 20.81 9.98
CA LEU A 50 -39.51 20.04 11.22
C LEU A 50 -38.75 20.84 12.30
N ALA A 51 -37.76 21.65 11.93
CA ALA A 51 -37.09 22.58 12.84
C ALA A 51 -38.07 23.63 13.38
N VAL A 52 -38.98 24.14 12.54
CA VAL A 52 -40.03 25.07 12.95
C VAL A 52 -41.02 24.41 13.93
N VAL A 53 -41.40 23.15 13.69
CA VAL A 53 -42.24 22.36 14.60
C VAL A 53 -41.54 22.14 15.95
N CYS A 54 -40.25 21.77 15.94
CA CYS A 54 -39.44 21.62 17.14
C CYS A 54 -39.34 22.93 17.95
N TRP A 55 -39.25 24.07 17.26
CA TRP A 55 -39.17 25.40 17.89
C TRP A 55 -40.52 25.83 18.48
N ARG A 56 -41.61 25.74 17.69
CA ARG A 56 -42.91 26.32 18.05
C ARG A 56 -43.83 25.39 18.85
N LEU A 57 -43.83 24.09 18.56
CA LEU A 57 -44.78 23.15 19.16
C LEU A 57 -44.16 22.30 20.27
N VAL A 58 -42.88 21.95 20.15
CA VAL A 58 -42.15 21.18 21.18
C VAL A 58 -41.44 22.10 22.19
N GLY A 59 -41.26 23.38 21.84
CA GLY A 59 -40.63 24.38 22.70
C GLY A 59 -39.12 24.19 22.92
N SER A 60 -38.49 23.32 22.13
CA SER A 60 -37.06 23.00 22.26
C SER A 60 -36.26 23.74 21.21
N LYS A 61 -35.74 24.91 21.60
CA LYS A 61 -34.79 25.69 20.79
C LYS A 61 -33.56 24.85 20.42
N PHE A 62 -33.16 23.94 21.31
CA PHE A 62 -32.05 23.02 21.10
C PHE A 62 -32.36 22.01 19.99
N MET A 63 -33.49 21.28 20.03
CA MET A 63 -33.86 20.34 18.95
C MET A 63 -34.07 21.04 17.61
N ALA A 64 -34.65 22.23 17.61
CA ALA A 64 -34.79 23.04 16.40
C ALA A 64 -33.43 23.42 15.80
N SER A 65 -32.47 23.84 16.63
CA SER A 65 -31.11 24.16 16.19
C SER A 65 -30.38 22.93 15.64
N THR A 66 -30.61 21.75 16.21
CA THR A 66 -30.03 20.49 15.75
C THR A 66 -30.57 20.08 14.37
N VAL A 67 -31.89 20.15 14.17
CA VAL A 67 -32.52 19.86 12.87
C VAL A 67 -32.11 20.90 11.82
N LEU A 68 -31.94 22.17 12.21
CA LEU A 68 -31.45 23.22 11.31
C LEU A 68 -29.99 23.03 10.91
N MET A 69 -29.12 22.65 11.85
CA MET A 69 -27.72 22.32 11.55
C MET A 69 -27.61 21.11 10.61
N ARG A 70 -28.51 20.12 10.74
CA ARG A 70 -28.62 19.00 9.80
C ARG A 70 -28.96 19.47 8.38
N ALA A 71 -29.95 20.35 8.24
CA ALA A 71 -30.31 20.93 6.94
C ALA A 71 -29.15 21.71 6.30
N ILE A 72 -28.45 22.53 7.09
CA ILE A 72 -27.29 23.31 6.64
C ILE A 72 -26.15 22.40 6.19
N SER A 73 -25.88 21.34 6.95
CA SER A 73 -24.84 20.37 6.63
C SER A 73 -25.10 19.65 5.30
N ASN A 74 -26.36 19.33 5.00
CA ASN A 74 -26.74 18.74 3.72
C ASN A 74 -26.54 19.71 2.54
N ILE A 75 -26.83 20.99 2.73
CA ILE A 75 -26.65 22.03 1.71
C ILE A 75 -25.17 22.21 1.40
N LEU A 76 -24.32 22.23 2.43
CA LEU A 76 -22.87 22.36 2.29
C LEU A 76 -22.24 21.10 1.67
N GLY A 77 -22.75 19.90 2.00
CA GLY A 77 -22.30 18.63 1.40
C GLY A 77 -22.47 18.61 -0.12
N ARG A 78 -23.58 19.12 -0.66
CA ARG A 78 -23.80 19.19 -2.12
C ARG A 78 -22.87 20.15 -2.86
N TYR A 79 -22.36 21.17 -2.18
CA TYR A 79 -21.34 22.06 -2.74
C TYR A 79 -19.94 21.40 -2.77
N SER A 80 -19.72 20.36 -1.97
CA SER A 80 -18.45 19.62 -1.88
C SER A 80 -18.27 18.56 -2.97
N ASP A 81 -19.35 18.06 -3.59
CA ASP A 81 -19.30 16.95 -4.57
C ASP A 81 -18.68 17.32 -5.94
N ARG A 82 -18.12 18.52 -6.10
CA ARG A 82 -17.31 18.91 -7.27
C ARG A 82 -15.80 18.72 -7.06
N GLY A 83 -15.35 18.27 -5.89
CA GLY A 83 -13.95 17.94 -5.62
C GLY A 83 -13.87 16.75 -4.68
N GLY A 84 -13.04 15.77 -5.02
CA GLY A 84 -12.88 14.50 -4.31
C GLY A 84 -12.99 14.58 -2.78
N CYS A 85 -13.72 13.63 -2.23
CA CYS A 85 -14.22 13.59 -0.86
C CYS A 85 -13.13 13.76 0.23
N SER A 86 -13.34 14.69 1.17
CA SER A 86 -12.94 14.52 2.57
C SER A 86 -13.65 15.48 3.54
N ARG A 87 -13.71 16.80 3.29
CA ARG A 87 -14.22 17.75 4.30
C ARG A 87 -15.74 17.80 4.48
N GLY A 88 -16.53 17.59 3.42
CA GLY A 88 -18.00 17.64 3.49
C GLY A 88 -18.63 16.48 4.28
N GLY A 89 -18.07 15.27 4.16
CA GLY A 89 -18.56 14.07 4.84
C GLY A 89 -18.41 14.11 6.37
N TRP A 90 -17.32 14.69 6.88
CA TRP A 90 -17.08 14.85 8.32
C TRP A 90 -18.09 15.81 8.99
N MET A 91 -18.44 16.89 8.30
CA MET A 91 -19.44 17.86 8.79
C MET A 91 -20.85 17.27 8.75
N PHE A 92 -21.16 16.44 7.75
CA PHE A 92 -22.42 15.68 7.63
C PHE A 92 -22.58 14.62 8.72
N MET A 93 -21.51 13.87 9.00
CA MET A 93 -21.47 12.82 10.01
C MET A 93 -21.56 13.36 11.44
N SER A 94 -20.71 14.34 11.80
CA SER A 94 -20.68 14.91 13.15
C SER A 94 -22.04 15.46 13.55
N THR A 95 -22.73 16.15 12.63
CA THR A 95 -24.04 16.73 12.89
C THR A 95 -25.11 15.65 13.07
N SER A 96 -25.12 14.60 12.25
CA SER A 96 -26.12 13.51 12.32
C SER A 96 -25.94 12.58 13.52
N LEU A 97 -24.68 12.27 13.88
CA LEU A 97 -24.35 11.46 15.06
C LEU A 97 -24.64 12.23 16.35
N PHE A 98 -24.28 13.52 16.41
CA PHE A 98 -24.59 14.41 17.53
C PHE A 98 -26.10 14.61 17.69
N THR A 99 -26.87 14.61 16.60
CA THR A 99 -28.35 14.63 16.64
C THR A 99 -28.93 13.35 17.24
N THR A 100 -28.38 12.19 16.87
CA THR A 100 -28.88 10.87 17.28
C THR A 100 -28.54 10.56 18.74
N VAL A 101 -27.32 10.88 19.19
CA VAL A 101 -26.86 10.65 20.58
C VAL A 101 -27.56 11.60 21.56
N ASN A 102 -27.81 12.86 21.19
CA ASN A 102 -28.46 13.82 22.09
C ASN A 102 -29.97 13.60 22.25
N LEU A 103 -30.64 12.89 21.33
CA LEU A 103 -32.02 12.42 21.51
C LEU A 103 -32.15 11.41 22.66
N LEU A 104 -31.09 10.63 22.94
CA LEU A 104 -31.03 9.76 24.11
C LEU A 104 -30.97 10.57 25.41
N HIS A 105 -30.34 11.75 25.40
CA HIS A 105 -30.18 12.63 26.57
C HIS A 105 -31.47 13.41 26.91
N VAL A 106 -32.31 13.73 25.91
CA VAL A 106 -33.62 14.39 26.08
C VAL A 106 -34.67 13.49 26.76
N ARG A 107 -34.37 12.21 27.01
CA ARG A 107 -35.18 11.34 27.90
C ARG A 107 -35.33 11.92 29.31
N LEU A 108 -34.45 12.84 29.75
CA LEU A 108 -34.36 13.28 31.14
C LEU A 108 -35.10 14.58 31.48
N THR A 109 -35.66 15.33 30.51
CA THR A 109 -36.28 16.64 30.80
C THR A 109 -37.55 16.94 29.97
N SER A 110 -38.69 17.15 30.66
CA SER A 110 -39.99 17.74 30.22
C SER A 110 -41.15 16.87 29.68
N GLY A 111 -42.38 17.41 29.80
CA GLY A 111 -43.60 16.70 30.26
C GLY A 111 -44.82 16.49 29.34
N ASN A 112 -44.75 16.61 28.01
CA ASN A 112 -45.85 16.13 27.12
C ASN A 112 -45.40 14.91 26.29
N LYS A 113 -45.87 13.71 26.65
CA LYS A 113 -45.25 12.43 26.26
C LYS A 113 -45.60 11.94 24.83
N GLY A 114 -46.77 12.29 24.28
CA GLY A 114 -47.27 11.73 23.01
C GLY A 114 -46.61 12.34 21.77
N ILE A 115 -46.77 13.65 21.58
CA ILE A 115 -46.16 14.40 20.46
C ILE A 115 -44.63 14.30 20.50
N LYS A 116 -44.04 14.33 21.70
CA LYS A 116 -42.59 14.20 21.90
C LYS A 116 -42.06 12.84 21.44
N ARG A 117 -42.75 11.73 21.73
CA ARG A 117 -42.34 10.40 21.27
C ARG A 117 -42.43 10.27 19.76
N LEU A 118 -43.49 10.80 19.14
CA LEU A 118 -43.65 10.79 17.68
C LEU A 118 -42.55 11.61 16.99
N THR A 119 -42.25 12.81 17.49
CA THR A 119 -41.17 13.66 16.95
C THR A 119 -39.80 13.01 17.15
N GLN A 120 -39.54 12.38 18.29
CA GLN A 120 -38.29 11.62 18.54
C GLN A 120 -38.13 10.45 17.57
N TRP A 121 -39.20 9.69 17.34
CA TRP A 121 -39.22 8.60 16.35
C TRP A 121 -38.96 9.11 14.93
N LEU A 122 -39.60 10.20 14.53
CA LEU A 122 -39.41 10.81 13.20
C LEU A 122 -37.97 11.32 13.00
N VAL A 123 -37.38 12.00 13.99
CA VAL A 123 -36.01 12.52 13.87
C VAL A 123 -34.99 11.39 13.84
N ALA A 124 -35.15 10.35 14.68
CA ALA A 124 -34.31 9.16 14.66
C ALA A 124 -34.43 8.38 13.36
N PHE A 125 -35.67 8.18 12.87
CA PHE A 125 -35.93 7.52 11.59
C PHE A 125 -35.28 8.27 10.43
N LEU A 126 -35.45 9.60 10.37
CA LEU A 126 -34.82 10.43 9.34
C LEU A 126 -33.30 10.41 9.44
N GLY A 127 -32.72 10.44 10.65
CA GLY A 127 -31.27 10.33 10.85
C GLY A 127 -30.69 8.99 10.38
N VAL A 128 -31.39 7.89 10.68
CA VAL A 128 -31.01 6.54 10.22
C VAL A 128 -31.19 6.40 8.71
N ALA A 129 -32.29 6.89 8.15
CA ALA A 129 -32.55 6.87 6.70
C ALA A 129 -31.47 7.66 5.95
N GLN A 130 -31.07 8.80 6.49
CA GLN A 130 -30.08 9.71 5.90
C GLN A 130 -28.66 9.15 5.96
N LEU A 131 -28.26 8.53 7.10
CA LEU A 131 -27.02 7.75 7.21
C LEU A 131 -27.02 6.59 6.21
N GLY A 132 -28.13 5.86 6.09
CA GLY A 132 -28.31 4.79 5.11
C GLY A 132 -28.14 5.27 3.67
N THR A 133 -28.78 6.38 3.29
CA THR A 133 -28.61 6.98 1.94
C THR A 133 -27.21 7.51 1.67
N TRP A 134 -26.51 8.06 2.69
CA TRP A 134 -25.12 8.49 2.53
C TRP A 134 -24.18 7.29 2.33
N SER A 135 -24.39 6.18 3.05
CA SER A 135 -23.67 4.91 2.85
C SER A 135 -23.93 4.26 1.49
N LEU A 136 -25.12 4.48 0.91
CA LEU A 136 -25.43 4.06 -0.46
C LEU A 136 -24.69 4.92 -1.48
N ALA A 137 -24.56 6.23 -1.22
CA ALA A 137 -23.85 7.17 -2.10
C ALA A 137 -22.31 7.08 -2.01
N ASN A 138 -21.75 6.62 -0.88
CA ASN A 138 -20.29 6.55 -0.64
C ASN A 138 -19.82 5.11 -0.27
N PRO A 139 -20.13 4.10 -1.11
CA PRO A 139 -19.96 2.69 -0.79
C PRO A 139 -18.52 2.26 -0.45
N LYS A 140 -17.53 2.90 -1.09
CA LYS A 140 -16.11 2.51 -1.03
C LYS A 140 -15.33 3.17 0.12
N THR A 141 -15.94 4.07 0.87
CA THR A 141 -15.28 4.71 2.02
C THR A 141 -15.38 3.82 3.26
N LEU A 142 -14.35 3.78 4.11
CA LEU A 142 -14.37 3.03 5.39
C LEU A 142 -15.65 3.29 6.20
N LEU A 143 -16.07 4.56 6.21
CA LEU A 143 -17.27 5.01 6.90
C LEU A 143 -18.56 4.49 6.23
N GLY A 144 -18.62 4.52 4.89
CA GLY A 144 -19.69 3.91 4.10
C GLY A 144 -19.84 2.42 4.38
N VAL A 145 -18.72 1.71 4.54
CA VAL A 145 -18.67 0.29 4.91
C VAL A 145 -19.28 0.05 6.29
N VAL A 146 -18.82 0.77 7.32
CA VAL A 146 -19.30 0.63 8.71
C VAL A 146 -20.80 0.88 8.81
N PHE A 147 -21.29 1.98 8.23
CA PHE A 147 -22.69 2.35 8.36
C PHE A 147 -23.62 1.47 7.53
N ARG A 148 -23.19 0.98 6.37
CA ARG A 148 -23.93 -0.07 5.64
C ARG A 148 -24.06 -1.32 6.50
N GLY A 149 -22.98 -1.74 7.15
CA GLY A 149 -23.01 -2.82 8.14
C GLY A 149 -24.07 -2.58 9.22
N CYS A 150 -24.07 -1.40 9.86
CA CYS A 150 -25.07 -1.06 10.87
C CYS A 150 -26.52 -1.08 10.34
N TRP A 151 -26.77 -0.54 9.15
CA TRP A 151 -28.09 -0.56 8.51
C TRP A 151 -28.57 -1.97 8.23
N LEU A 152 -27.71 -2.81 7.66
CA LEU A 152 -28.01 -4.22 7.38
C LEU A 152 -28.25 -5.02 8.65
N PHE A 153 -27.54 -4.72 9.75
CA PHE A 153 -27.80 -5.32 11.05
C PHE A 153 -29.20 -4.98 11.55
N VAL A 154 -29.59 -3.70 11.47
CA VAL A 154 -30.93 -3.23 11.85
C VAL A 154 -32.02 -3.88 10.99
N LEU A 155 -31.80 -3.96 9.68
CA LEU A 155 -32.71 -4.65 8.75
C LEU A 155 -32.84 -6.14 9.08
N GLY A 156 -31.74 -6.83 9.40
CA GLY A 156 -31.74 -8.23 9.79
C GLY A 156 -32.50 -8.49 11.09
N VAL A 157 -32.31 -7.63 12.11
CA VAL A 157 -33.08 -7.69 13.37
C VAL A 157 -34.57 -7.44 13.11
N TYR A 158 -34.92 -6.45 12.27
CA TYR A 158 -36.29 -6.17 11.89
C TYR A 158 -36.93 -7.37 11.17
N CYS A 159 -36.24 -7.98 10.21
CA CYS A 159 -36.72 -9.15 9.49
C CYS A 159 -36.99 -10.33 10.43
N LEU A 160 -36.13 -10.53 11.44
CA LEU A 160 -36.31 -11.57 12.44
C LEU A 160 -37.53 -11.31 13.35
N ILE A 161 -37.73 -10.07 13.78
CA ILE A 161 -38.92 -9.66 14.54
C ILE A 161 -40.18 -9.87 13.70
N ALA A 162 -40.17 -9.45 12.44
CA ALA A 162 -41.31 -9.61 11.54
C ALA A 162 -41.61 -11.10 11.25
N LYS A 163 -40.60 -11.96 11.10
CA LYS A 163 -40.78 -13.42 10.97
C LYS A 163 -41.41 -14.01 12.24
N LYS A 164 -40.96 -13.61 13.44
CA LYS A 164 -41.56 -14.04 14.72
C LYS A 164 -42.99 -13.56 14.91
N LEU A 165 -43.33 -12.37 14.40
CA LEU A 165 -44.67 -11.79 14.48
C LEU A 165 -45.62 -12.29 13.36
N GLY A 166 -45.17 -13.20 12.48
CA GLY A 166 -45.99 -13.73 11.40
C GLY A 166 -46.30 -12.72 10.28
N LEU A 167 -45.55 -11.61 10.18
CA LEU A 167 -45.76 -10.53 9.21
C LEU A 167 -45.18 -10.84 7.80
N GLY A 168 -45.12 -12.12 7.43
CA GLY A 168 -44.61 -12.55 6.13
C GLY A 168 -45.55 -12.14 5.00
N GLY A 169 -45.01 -11.52 3.93
CA GLY A 169 -45.80 -11.02 2.79
C GLY A 169 -46.11 -9.53 2.82
N SER A 170 -45.57 -8.77 3.78
CA SER A 170 -45.59 -7.31 3.76
C SER A 170 -44.66 -6.74 2.68
N PHE A 171 -44.88 -5.49 2.26
CA PHE A 171 -44.05 -4.78 1.26
C PHE A 171 -42.55 -4.79 1.58
N LEU A 172 -42.19 -4.89 2.88
CA LEU A 172 -40.80 -4.90 3.35
C LEU A 172 -40.24 -6.30 3.69
N LEU A 173 -41.10 -7.32 3.87
CA LEU A 173 -40.70 -8.73 3.99
C LEU A 173 -41.43 -9.58 2.96
N ARG A 174 -40.88 -9.60 1.74
CA ARG A 174 -41.30 -10.52 0.69
C ARG A 174 -41.21 -11.96 1.20
N LYS A 175 -42.26 -12.76 1.02
CA LYS A 175 -42.22 -14.19 1.33
C LYS A 175 -41.20 -14.84 0.38
N VAL A 176 -40.32 -15.69 0.92
CA VAL A 176 -39.34 -16.42 0.12
C VAL A 176 -39.95 -17.76 -0.26
N ASP A 177 -39.81 -18.16 -1.53
CA ASP A 177 -40.47 -19.35 -2.09
C ASP A 177 -39.61 -20.63 -1.99
N PHE A 178 -38.57 -20.63 -1.14
CA PHE A 178 -37.64 -21.74 -0.95
C PHE A 178 -37.33 -21.97 0.54
N PRO A 179 -36.93 -23.20 0.95
CA PRO A 179 -36.59 -23.53 2.33
C PRO A 179 -35.25 -22.90 2.73
N ALA A 180 -35.23 -22.13 3.82
CA ALA A 180 -34.02 -21.47 4.33
C ALA A 180 -33.33 -22.25 5.46
N SER A 181 -33.84 -23.45 5.79
CA SER A 181 -33.23 -24.37 6.75
C SER A 181 -33.59 -25.82 6.43
N PRO A 182 -32.81 -26.81 6.90
CA PRO A 182 -33.08 -28.23 6.66
C PRO A 182 -34.50 -28.68 7.06
N GLY A 183 -35.05 -28.11 8.13
CA GLY A 183 -36.40 -28.47 8.63
C GLY A 183 -37.55 -27.88 7.81
N GLU A 184 -37.27 -26.94 6.90
CA GLU A 184 -38.27 -26.36 5.99
C GLU A 184 -38.35 -27.11 4.65
N VAL A 185 -37.43 -28.06 4.39
CA VAL A 185 -37.39 -28.85 3.16
C VAL A 185 -38.57 -29.81 3.10
N SER A 186 -39.35 -29.74 2.01
CA SER A 186 -40.53 -30.58 1.78
C SER A 186 -40.37 -31.44 0.52
N LYS A 187 -41.11 -32.56 0.48
CA LYS A 187 -41.17 -33.46 -0.68
C LYS A 187 -41.51 -32.68 -1.95
N ASP A 188 -42.59 -31.91 -1.92
CA ASP A 188 -43.09 -31.14 -3.07
C ASP A 188 -42.04 -30.17 -3.62
N TRP A 189 -41.26 -29.54 -2.73
CA TRP A 189 -40.18 -28.65 -3.14
C TRP A 189 -39.04 -29.42 -3.82
N VAL A 190 -38.58 -30.53 -3.24
CA VAL A 190 -37.53 -31.38 -3.83
C VAL A 190 -37.97 -31.93 -5.18
N GLU A 191 -39.19 -32.45 -5.28
CA GLU A 191 -39.77 -32.99 -6.51
C GLU A 191 -39.80 -31.92 -7.61
N LYS A 192 -40.27 -30.71 -7.29
CA LYS A 192 -40.26 -29.58 -8.23
C LYS A 192 -38.85 -29.22 -8.70
N CYS A 193 -37.86 -29.20 -7.81
CA CYS A 193 -36.47 -28.92 -8.17
C CYS A 193 -35.90 -29.99 -9.11
N LEU A 194 -36.15 -31.27 -8.82
CA LEU A 194 -35.71 -32.39 -9.67
C LEU A 194 -36.37 -32.35 -11.05
N GLN A 195 -37.68 -32.09 -11.12
CA GLN A 195 -38.40 -31.92 -12.39
C GLN A 195 -37.83 -30.75 -13.21
N THR A 196 -37.56 -29.62 -12.56
CA THR A 196 -36.96 -28.44 -13.22
C THR A 196 -35.56 -28.76 -13.76
N ALA A 197 -34.81 -29.60 -13.07
CA ALA A 197 -33.48 -30.08 -13.49
C ALA A 197 -33.52 -31.21 -14.54
N GLY A 198 -34.71 -31.61 -15.01
CA GLY A 198 -34.91 -32.66 -16.02
C GLY A 198 -34.69 -34.09 -15.49
N THR A 199 -34.86 -34.31 -14.17
CA THR A 199 -34.75 -35.63 -13.54
C THR A 199 -36.11 -36.32 -13.45
N ASP A 200 -36.16 -37.64 -13.71
CA ASP A 200 -37.38 -38.45 -13.54
C ASP A 200 -37.77 -38.53 -12.06
N THR A 201 -38.93 -37.99 -11.70
CA THR A 201 -39.50 -38.06 -10.34
C THR A 201 -40.68 -39.04 -10.23
N THR A 202 -40.97 -39.81 -11.29
CA THR A 202 -42.13 -40.71 -11.31
C THR A 202 -42.03 -41.73 -10.18
N GLY A 203 -43.07 -41.81 -9.32
CA GLY A 203 -43.09 -42.74 -8.20
C GLY A 203 -42.35 -42.26 -6.95
N LEU A 204 -41.94 -40.98 -6.86
CA LEU A 204 -41.36 -40.40 -5.64
C LEU A 204 -42.40 -40.39 -4.51
N THR A 205 -42.16 -41.16 -3.44
CA THR A 205 -43.11 -41.37 -2.35
C THR A 205 -42.84 -40.44 -1.17
N SER A 206 -41.59 -40.36 -0.72
CA SER A 206 -41.20 -39.66 0.50
C SER A 206 -39.78 -39.06 0.41
N ILE A 207 -39.46 -38.13 1.31
CA ILE A 207 -38.09 -37.67 1.55
C ILE A 207 -37.75 -37.77 3.03
N SER A 208 -36.47 -37.99 3.33
CA SER A 208 -35.93 -37.82 4.69
C SER A 208 -34.74 -36.87 4.68
N VAL A 209 -34.65 -36.02 5.70
CA VAL A 209 -33.57 -35.03 5.85
C VAL A 209 -32.77 -35.38 7.09
N SER A 210 -31.49 -35.64 6.91
CA SER A 210 -30.57 -36.01 7.99
C SER A 210 -29.33 -35.11 8.00
N PRO A 211 -28.72 -34.86 9.17
CA PRO A 211 -27.40 -34.24 9.25
C PRO A 211 -26.37 -34.93 8.35
N LEU A 212 -25.54 -34.16 7.66
CA LEU A 212 -24.36 -34.70 6.98
C LEU A 212 -23.23 -34.85 8.01
N SER A 213 -23.02 -36.03 8.59
CA SER A 213 -22.01 -36.23 9.64
C SER A 213 -20.58 -36.10 9.07
N CYS A 214 -19.78 -35.16 9.61
CA CYS A 214 -18.36 -35.05 9.30
C CYS A 214 -17.56 -36.17 10.02
N ALA A 215 -17.25 -37.24 9.29
CA ALA A 215 -16.39 -38.38 9.66
C ALA A 215 -16.84 -39.26 10.86
N PRO A 216 -16.66 -40.60 10.77
CA PRO A 216 -16.94 -41.52 11.89
C PRO A 216 -15.82 -41.41 12.93
N GLY A 217 -16.14 -40.92 14.13
CA GLY A 217 -15.20 -40.90 15.27
C GLY A 217 -15.57 -39.97 16.42
N SER A 218 -16.38 -38.92 16.21
CA SER A 218 -16.86 -38.08 17.31
C SER A 218 -18.13 -38.67 17.92
N GLY A 219 -17.96 -39.55 18.89
CA GLY A 219 -19.05 -39.99 19.75
C GLY A 219 -19.57 -38.82 20.60
N SER A 220 -20.55 -38.07 20.10
CA SER A 220 -21.65 -37.51 20.92
C SER A 220 -22.65 -36.74 20.06
N SER A 221 -23.92 -37.08 20.28
CA SER A 221 -25.17 -36.34 19.95
C SER A 221 -25.62 -36.22 18.49
N ARG A 222 -26.93 -36.49 18.31
CA ARG A 222 -27.74 -36.38 17.09
C ARG A 222 -28.02 -34.92 16.70
N GLU A 223 -27.02 -34.05 16.75
CA GLU A 223 -27.16 -32.66 16.35
C GLU A 223 -26.75 -32.48 14.89
N LEU A 224 -27.49 -31.64 14.16
CA LEU A 224 -27.17 -31.24 12.79
C LEU A 224 -25.70 -30.78 12.74
N ALA A 225 -24.94 -31.22 11.73
CA ALA A 225 -23.57 -30.74 11.52
C ALA A 225 -23.61 -29.22 11.33
N GLN A 226 -23.37 -28.49 12.42
CA GLN A 226 -23.32 -27.05 12.44
C GLN A 226 -21.96 -26.66 11.88
N GLY A 227 -21.89 -26.47 10.56
CA GLY A 227 -20.76 -25.80 9.94
C GLY A 227 -20.66 -24.37 10.48
N PHE A 228 -19.43 -23.88 10.60
CA PHE A 228 -19.14 -22.53 11.10
C PHE A 228 -19.87 -21.44 10.30
N ILE A 229 -19.97 -21.64 8.97
CA ILE A 229 -20.49 -20.69 8.00
C ILE A 229 -21.92 -21.05 7.53
N GLY A 230 -22.34 -22.31 7.57
CA GLY A 230 -23.64 -22.78 7.09
C GLY A 230 -24.06 -24.16 7.61
N GLU A 231 -25.32 -24.54 7.40
CA GLU A 231 -25.83 -25.88 7.72
C GLU A 231 -25.83 -26.75 6.45
N THR A 232 -25.39 -28.00 6.58
CA THR A 232 -25.47 -28.99 5.50
C THR A 232 -26.30 -30.20 5.93
N ALA A 233 -27.14 -30.69 5.03
CA ALA A 233 -28.00 -31.84 5.28
C ALA A 233 -28.02 -32.77 4.06
N ARG A 234 -28.01 -34.07 4.33
CA ARG A 234 -28.33 -35.10 3.32
C ARG A 234 -29.83 -35.25 3.22
N ILE A 235 -30.34 -35.27 2.00
CA ILE A 235 -31.75 -35.48 1.66
C ILE A 235 -31.82 -36.81 0.92
N THR A 236 -32.46 -37.81 1.51
CA THR A 236 -32.70 -39.12 0.90
C THR A 236 -34.07 -39.12 0.24
N VAL A 237 -34.14 -39.65 -0.98
CA VAL A 237 -35.36 -39.70 -1.79
C VAL A 237 -35.81 -41.15 -1.93
N GLU A 238 -37.06 -41.43 -1.55
CA GLU A 238 -37.67 -42.74 -1.63
C GLU A 238 -38.65 -42.82 -2.80
N TYR A 239 -38.66 -43.96 -3.49
CA TYR A 239 -39.56 -44.28 -4.59
C TYR A 239 -40.43 -45.50 -4.23
N ASP A 240 -41.46 -45.80 -5.01
CA ASP A 240 -42.31 -47.00 -4.89
C ASP A 240 -41.65 -48.25 -5.48
N GLU A 241 -41.94 -49.43 -4.89
CA GLU A 241 -41.28 -50.74 -5.16
C GLU A 241 -41.23 -51.13 -6.64
N GLU A 242 -42.29 -50.88 -7.43
CA GLU A 242 -42.34 -51.17 -8.88
C GLU A 242 -41.39 -50.30 -9.71
N SER A 243 -40.88 -49.20 -9.16
CA SER A 243 -40.07 -48.21 -9.87
C SER A 243 -38.61 -48.17 -9.42
N HIS A 244 -38.17 -49.08 -8.55
CA HIS A 244 -36.79 -49.12 -8.03
C HIS A 244 -35.72 -49.52 -9.06
N GLU A 245 -36.10 -50.11 -10.20
CA GLU A 245 -35.19 -50.74 -11.16
C GLU A 245 -34.49 -49.78 -12.15
N LYS A 246 -34.80 -48.47 -12.12
CA LYS A 246 -34.09 -47.50 -12.99
C LYS A 246 -32.84 -46.94 -12.31
N GLU A 247 -31.65 -47.33 -12.81
CA GLU A 247 -30.34 -46.83 -12.37
C GLU A 247 -30.16 -45.31 -12.49
N SER A 248 -30.98 -44.62 -13.29
CA SER A 248 -30.86 -43.18 -13.56
C SER A 248 -31.49 -42.24 -12.52
N ARG A 249 -32.08 -42.77 -11.44
CA ARG A 249 -32.82 -41.98 -10.45
C ARG A 249 -31.93 -41.45 -9.32
N VAL A 250 -32.21 -40.22 -8.91
CA VAL A 250 -31.53 -39.57 -7.77
C VAL A 250 -32.08 -40.15 -6.46
N ARG A 251 -31.19 -40.79 -5.68
CA ARG A 251 -31.54 -41.41 -4.38
C ARG A 251 -31.09 -40.58 -3.18
N SER A 252 -30.06 -39.76 -3.34
CA SER A 252 -29.61 -38.83 -2.32
C SER A 252 -29.11 -37.52 -2.92
N LEU A 253 -29.27 -36.46 -2.13
CA LEU A 253 -28.92 -35.08 -2.44
C LEU A 253 -28.27 -34.44 -1.21
N VAL A 254 -27.55 -33.35 -1.43
CA VAL A 254 -27.02 -32.49 -0.37
C VAL A 254 -27.69 -31.12 -0.48
N GLY A 255 -28.21 -30.63 0.64
CA GLY A 255 -28.70 -29.26 0.80
C GLY A 255 -27.75 -28.44 1.67
N LYS A 256 -27.32 -27.26 1.18
CA LYS A 256 -26.56 -26.26 1.94
C LYS A 256 -27.45 -25.04 2.22
N PHE A 257 -27.42 -24.57 3.47
CA PHE A 257 -28.30 -23.54 4.03
C PHE A 257 -27.49 -22.54 4.88
N PRO A 258 -28.00 -21.32 5.13
CA PRO A 258 -27.33 -20.34 5.98
C PRO A 258 -27.27 -20.78 7.45
N THR A 259 -26.24 -20.34 8.18
CA THR A 259 -26.12 -20.60 9.63
C THR A 259 -27.30 -19.99 10.40
N ARG A 260 -27.77 -20.66 11.46
CA ARG A 260 -28.80 -20.11 12.37
C ARG A 260 -28.26 -19.04 13.30
N ASN A 261 -26.93 -18.93 13.45
CA ASN A 261 -26.32 -17.89 14.27
C ASN A 261 -26.41 -16.53 13.55
N MET A 262 -27.25 -15.63 14.05
CA MET A 262 -27.49 -14.32 13.45
C MET A 262 -26.25 -13.45 13.33
N LEU A 263 -25.34 -13.52 14.32
CA LEU A 263 -24.10 -12.73 14.29
C LEU A 263 -23.16 -13.25 13.20
N GLN A 264 -23.02 -14.57 13.08
CA GLN A 264 -22.21 -15.18 12.03
C GLN A 264 -22.83 -14.94 10.65
N ARG A 265 -24.14 -15.11 10.50
CA ARG A 265 -24.88 -14.80 9.27
C ARG A 265 -24.64 -13.36 8.82
N PHE A 266 -24.64 -12.42 9.75
CA PHE A 266 -24.34 -11.02 9.48
C PHE A 266 -22.88 -10.80 9.04
N LYS A 267 -21.90 -11.43 9.70
CA LYS A 267 -20.49 -11.40 9.29
C LYS A 267 -20.31 -11.93 7.86
N MET A 268 -20.89 -13.10 7.57
CA MET A 268 -20.82 -13.75 6.25
C MET A 268 -21.46 -12.90 5.14
N ARG A 269 -22.56 -12.19 5.45
CA ARG A 269 -23.15 -11.22 4.53
C ARG A 269 -22.19 -10.07 4.21
N ASN A 270 -21.46 -9.53 5.20
CA ASN A 270 -20.57 -8.40 4.91
C ASN A 270 -19.38 -8.82 4.02
N VAL A 271 -18.93 -10.08 4.11
CA VAL A 271 -17.83 -10.61 3.29
C VAL A 271 -18.30 -11.12 1.91
N GLY A 272 -19.61 -11.38 1.77
CA GLY A 272 -20.21 -11.79 0.49
C GLY A 272 -20.21 -13.29 0.22
N VAL A 273 -19.81 -14.13 1.17
CA VAL A 273 -19.53 -15.56 0.92
C VAL A 273 -20.75 -16.36 0.42
N TYR A 274 -21.95 -16.14 0.97
CA TYR A 274 -23.18 -16.83 0.50
C TYR A 274 -23.57 -16.42 -0.91
N PHE A 275 -23.41 -15.15 -1.22
CA PHE A 275 -23.70 -14.64 -2.56
C PHE A 275 -22.71 -15.21 -3.57
N ARG A 276 -21.40 -15.22 -3.27
CA ARG A 276 -20.37 -15.81 -4.13
C ARG A 276 -20.65 -17.27 -4.43
N GLU A 277 -20.90 -18.06 -3.39
CA GLU A 277 -21.13 -19.49 -3.56
C GLU A 277 -22.39 -19.75 -4.42
N THR A 278 -23.49 -19.04 -4.15
CA THR A 278 -24.72 -19.18 -4.96
C THR A 278 -24.53 -18.68 -6.38
N MET A 279 -23.75 -17.61 -6.60
CA MET A 279 -23.42 -17.13 -7.94
C MET A 279 -22.52 -18.09 -8.71
N PHE A 280 -21.54 -18.71 -8.07
CA PHE A 280 -20.72 -19.76 -8.67
C PHE A 280 -21.58 -20.93 -9.14
N TYR A 281 -22.40 -21.50 -8.24
CA TYR A 281 -23.21 -22.67 -8.56
C TYR A 281 -24.34 -22.40 -9.55
N SER A 282 -24.83 -21.16 -9.64
CA SER A 282 -25.84 -20.77 -10.61
C SER A 282 -25.26 -20.37 -11.97
N SER A 283 -24.07 -19.75 -12.01
CA SER A 283 -23.56 -19.08 -13.22
C SER A 283 -22.32 -19.73 -13.85
N VAL A 284 -21.57 -20.51 -13.06
CA VAL A 284 -20.25 -21.06 -13.42
C VAL A 284 -20.27 -22.58 -13.45
N ALA A 285 -20.77 -23.23 -12.39
CA ALA A 285 -20.64 -24.68 -12.19
C ALA A 285 -21.15 -25.55 -13.36
N HIS A 286 -22.29 -25.20 -13.97
CA HIS A 286 -22.84 -25.96 -15.09
C HIS A 286 -22.05 -25.79 -16.39
N LYS A 287 -21.37 -24.65 -16.57
CA LYS A 287 -20.58 -24.32 -17.77
C LYS A 287 -19.19 -24.95 -17.74
N LEU A 288 -18.69 -25.32 -16.55
CA LEU A 288 -17.37 -25.94 -16.44
C LEU A 288 -17.22 -27.15 -17.36
N ARG A 289 -18.29 -27.92 -17.61
CA ARG A 289 -18.24 -29.06 -18.55
C ARG A 289 -17.97 -28.61 -19.98
N GLU A 290 -18.61 -27.54 -20.43
CA GLU A 290 -18.42 -26.97 -21.77
C GLU A 290 -17.04 -26.32 -21.90
N TRP A 291 -16.65 -25.54 -20.89
CA TRP A 291 -15.37 -24.86 -20.88
C TRP A 291 -14.17 -25.78 -20.77
N ASN A 292 -14.38 -26.98 -20.20
CA ASN A 292 -13.39 -28.03 -20.12
C ASN A 292 -13.21 -28.80 -21.44
N ASP A 293 -14.10 -28.61 -22.42
CA ASP A 293 -13.99 -29.31 -23.70
C ASP A 293 -12.71 -28.87 -24.43
N GLY A 294 -11.97 -29.84 -24.97
CA GLY A 294 -10.66 -29.61 -25.59
C GLY A 294 -9.46 -29.45 -24.64
N LEU A 295 -9.63 -29.55 -23.31
CA LEU A 295 -8.49 -29.63 -22.38
C LEU A 295 -7.87 -31.04 -22.36
N LEU A 296 -6.57 -31.12 -22.05
CA LEU A 296 -5.86 -32.40 -21.92
C LEU A 296 -6.10 -33.00 -20.53
N GLY A 297 -6.37 -34.31 -20.48
CA GLY A 297 -6.47 -35.08 -19.23
C GLY A 297 -7.76 -34.88 -18.43
N THR A 298 -7.78 -35.46 -17.23
CA THR A 298 -8.91 -35.42 -16.28
C THR A 298 -9.06 -34.03 -15.70
N GLN A 299 -10.28 -33.51 -15.74
CA GLN A 299 -10.61 -32.16 -15.27
C GLN A 299 -11.15 -32.17 -13.84
N LEU A 300 -11.05 -31.02 -13.18
CA LEU A 300 -11.70 -30.77 -11.90
C LEU A 300 -13.22 -30.93 -12.04
N LYS A 301 -13.85 -31.66 -11.11
CA LYS A 301 -15.32 -31.84 -11.08
C LYS A 301 -15.93 -30.98 -9.97
N VAL A 302 -17.15 -30.51 -10.22
CA VAL A 302 -18.00 -29.89 -9.20
C VAL A 302 -19.34 -30.64 -9.15
N PRO A 303 -20.02 -30.70 -7.99
CA PRO A 303 -21.31 -31.37 -7.89
C PRO A 303 -22.35 -30.77 -8.84
N ARG A 304 -23.19 -31.62 -9.46
CA ARG A 304 -24.34 -31.14 -10.22
C ARG A 304 -25.31 -30.41 -9.30
N THR A 305 -25.80 -29.25 -9.72
CA THR A 305 -26.81 -28.49 -8.98
C THR A 305 -28.21 -28.76 -9.53
N PHE A 306 -29.18 -28.87 -8.62
CA PHE A 306 -30.61 -29.07 -8.92
C PHE A 306 -31.43 -27.82 -8.60
N ALA A 307 -31.02 -27.05 -7.60
CA ALA A 307 -31.61 -25.74 -7.30
C ALA A 307 -30.58 -24.84 -6.62
N VAL A 308 -30.61 -23.56 -6.99
CA VAL A 308 -29.84 -22.51 -6.32
C VAL A 308 -30.76 -21.33 -6.14
N ASN A 309 -31.04 -20.96 -4.89
CA ASN A 309 -31.85 -19.79 -4.59
C ASN A 309 -31.16 -18.92 -3.54
N PHE A 310 -31.24 -17.61 -3.72
CA PHE A 310 -30.62 -16.62 -2.86
C PHE A 310 -31.56 -15.43 -2.69
N ASP A 311 -31.81 -15.02 -1.44
CA ASP A 311 -32.54 -13.81 -1.10
C ASP A 311 -31.58 -12.81 -0.46
N ASP A 312 -31.25 -11.74 -1.20
CA ASP A 312 -30.33 -10.71 -0.73
C ASP A 312 -30.85 -10.05 0.55
N GLY A 313 -32.13 -9.68 0.60
CA GLY A 313 -32.73 -8.97 1.74
C GLY A 313 -32.49 -9.66 3.08
N ARG A 314 -32.69 -10.98 3.15
CA ARG A 314 -32.55 -11.79 4.37
C ARG A 314 -31.21 -12.50 4.51
N SER A 315 -30.42 -12.54 3.43
CA SER A 315 -29.26 -13.43 3.32
C SER A 315 -29.63 -14.90 3.55
N ASP A 316 -30.86 -15.26 3.16
CA ASP A 316 -31.32 -16.63 3.12
C ASP A 316 -30.90 -17.24 1.78
N PHE A 317 -30.48 -18.50 1.78
CA PHE A 317 -30.14 -19.21 0.56
C PHE A 317 -30.37 -20.71 0.70
N VAL A 318 -30.46 -21.38 -0.44
CA VAL A 318 -30.39 -22.84 -0.52
C VAL A 318 -29.63 -23.25 -1.77
N ILE A 319 -28.71 -24.20 -1.60
CA ILE A 319 -28.07 -24.90 -2.71
C ILE A 319 -28.42 -26.38 -2.57
N LEU A 320 -29.18 -26.90 -3.52
CA LEU A 320 -29.51 -28.31 -3.65
C LEU A 320 -28.61 -28.92 -4.73
N MET A 321 -27.76 -29.85 -4.34
CA MET A 321 -26.73 -30.42 -5.20
C MET A 321 -26.63 -31.95 -5.06
N GLU A 322 -25.91 -32.56 -5.99
CA GLU A 322 -25.55 -33.97 -6.02
C GLU A 322 -24.85 -34.40 -4.74
N ASP A 323 -25.24 -35.56 -4.22
CA ASP A 323 -24.49 -36.23 -3.15
C ASP A 323 -23.32 -37.01 -3.76
N CYS A 324 -22.10 -36.51 -3.57
CA CYS A 324 -20.89 -37.09 -4.16
C CYS A 324 -20.40 -38.36 -3.46
N ALA A 325 -21.17 -38.97 -2.55
CA ALA A 325 -20.84 -40.28 -1.99
C ALA A 325 -20.64 -41.32 -3.13
N PRO A 326 -19.60 -42.18 -3.08
CA PRO A 326 -18.77 -42.50 -1.92
C PRO A 326 -17.49 -41.65 -1.78
N PHE A 327 -17.34 -40.52 -2.47
CA PHE A 327 -16.20 -39.64 -2.25
C PHE A 327 -16.22 -39.05 -0.83
N VAL A 328 -15.03 -38.92 -0.25
CA VAL A 328 -14.80 -38.46 1.12
C VAL A 328 -13.93 -37.22 1.12
N SER A 329 -14.26 -36.28 2.01
CA SER A 329 -13.42 -35.13 2.31
C SER A 329 -12.12 -35.56 2.98
N GLY A 330 -11.01 -34.85 2.72
CA GLY A 330 -9.77 -35.05 3.46
C GLY A 330 -9.85 -34.69 4.94
N ASP A 331 -8.98 -35.27 5.78
CA ASP A 331 -8.76 -34.87 7.18
C ASP A 331 -7.58 -33.91 7.26
N GLU A 332 -7.87 -32.63 7.49
CA GLU A 332 -6.88 -31.56 7.59
C GLU A 332 -5.87 -31.77 8.74
N ARG A 333 -6.18 -32.60 9.73
CA ARG A 333 -5.19 -32.90 10.77
C ARG A 333 -4.07 -33.80 10.23
N VAL A 334 -4.42 -34.72 9.34
CA VAL A 334 -3.50 -35.66 8.68
C VAL A 334 -2.78 -34.95 7.53
N GLY A 335 -3.53 -34.23 6.70
CA GLY A 335 -3.01 -33.57 5.50
C GLY A 335 -3.18 -34.42 4.23
N ALA A 336 -2.59 -33.94 3.14
CA ALA A 336 -2.63 -34.57 1.83
C ALA A 336 -1.44 -35.50 1.59
N THR A 337 -1.68 -36.56 0.84
CA THR A 337 -0.63 -37.44 0.30
C THR A 337 0.04 -36.82 -0.93
N TRP A 338 1.26 -37.26 -1.25
CA TRP A 338 1.97 -36.81 -2.46
C TRP A 338 1.16 -37.00 -3.75
N GLN A 339 0.40 -38.09 -3.86
CA GLN A 339 -0.43 -38.39 -5.04
C GLN A 339 -1.62 -37.44 -5.17
N GLN A 340 -2.22 -37.04 -4.04
CA GLN A 340 -3.26 -35.99 -4.04
C GLN A 340 -2.66 -34.65 -4.46
N ALA A 341 -1.48 -34.29 -3.94
CA ALA A 341 -0.79 -33.06 -4.34
C ALA A 341 -0.46 -32.99 -5.83
N CYS A 342 0.05 -34.10 -6.41
CA CYS A 342 0.30 -34.19 -7.85
C CYS A 342 -1.00 -33.95 -8.65
N SER A 343 -2.11 -34.57 -8.24
CA SER A 343 -3.39 -34.41 -8.93
C SER A 343 -3.99 -33.01 -8.80
N VAL A 344 -3.85 -32.38 -7.64
CA VAL A 344 -4.26 -30.99 -7.41
C VAL A 344 -3.47 -30.06 -8.34
N ALA A 345 -2.14 -30.19 -8.40
CA ALA A 345 -1.30 -29.38 -9.27
C ALA A 345 -1.71 -29.46 -10.75
N ALA A 346 -1.97 -30.67 -11.28
CA ALA A 346 -2.39 -30.85 -12.67
C ALA A 346 -3.78 -30.25 -12.95
N ARG A 347 -4.78 -30.53 -12.09
CA ARG A 347 -6.16 -30.14 -12.36
C ARG A 347 -6.42 -28.66 -12.14
N TYR A 348 -5.79 -28.04 -11.15
CA TYR A 348 -5.85 -26.59 -10.99
C TYR A 348 -5.13 -25.86 -12.13
N ALA A 349 -4.00 -26.37 -12.64
CA ALA A 349 -3.36 -25.80 -13.84
C ALA A 349 -4.30 -25.77 -15.05
N ARG A 350 -5.01 -26.90 -15.28
CA ARG A 350 -6.01 -27.01 -16.35
C ARG A 350 -7.20 -26.07 -16.13
N PHE A 351 -7.73 -26.02 -14.91
CA PHE A 351 -8.82 -25.12 -14.52
C PHE A 351 -8.45 -23.64 -14.74
N HIS A 352 -7.28 -23.22 -14.28
CA HIS A 352 -6.80 -21.84 -14.44
C HIS A 352 -6.54 -21.44 -15.89
N SER A 353 -6.23 -22.41 -16.76
CA SER A 353 -6.05 -22.14 -18.20
C SER A 353 -7.34 -21.70 -18.90
N ILE A 354 -8.52 -22.01 -18.33
CA ILE A 354 -9.80 -21.73 -18.96
C ILE A 354 -10.05 -20.22 -19.04
N HIS A 355 -9.64 -19.48 -18.02
CA HIS A 355 -9.95 -18.06 -17.84
C HIS A 355 -8.70 -17.22 -17.64
N TRP A 356 -7.64 -17.53 -18.39
CA TRP A 356 -6.36 -16.85 -18.25
C TRP A 356 -6.34 -15.46 -18.89
N SER A 357 -5.92 -14.47 -18.12
CA SER A 357 -5.70 -13.07 -18.52
C SER A 357 -6.87 -12.45 -19.28
N ASN A 358 -6.66 -11.97 -20.51
CA ASN A 358 -7.67 -11.22 -21.29
C ASN A 358 -8.96 -12.01 -21.54
N SER A 359 -8.89 -13.34 -21.59
CA SER A 359 -10.09 -14.20 -21.76
C SER A 359 -11.08 -14.08 -20.59
N LEU A 360 -10.61 -13.72 -19.40
CA LEU A 360 -11.44 -13.48 -18.23
C LEU A 360 -12.35 -12.26 -18.42
N SER A 361 -11.84 -11.17 -19.02
CA SER A 361 -12.61 -9.94 -19.23
C SER A 361 -13.74 -10.15 -20.25
N GLU A 362 -13.47 -10.95 -21.29
CA GLU A 362 -14.47 -11.35 -22.27
C GLU A 362 -15.53 -12.27 -21.65
N LEU A 363 -15.10 -13.24 -20.82
CA LEU A 363 -15.98 -14.13 -20.07
C LEU A 363 -16.90 -13.37 -19.11
N GLU A 364 -16.39 -12.36 -18.42
CA GLU A 364 -17.19 -11.53 -17.52
C GLU A 364 -18.31 -10.81 -18.24
N GLN A 365 -18.03 -10.27 -19.42
CA GLN A 365 -19.02 -9.61 -20.26
C GLN A 365 -20.03 -10.62 -20.80
N ASN A 366 -19.56 -11.71 -21.38
CA ASN A 366 -20.40 -12.74 -22.04
C ASN A 366 -21.28 -13.52 -21.05
N HIS A 367 -20.81 -13.72 -19.82
CA HIS A 367 -21.52 -14.49 -18.80
C HIS A 367 -22.00 -13.67 -17.60
N LYS A 368 -21.91 -12.33 -17.69
CA LYS A 368 -22.37 -11.38 -16.66
C LYS A 368 -21.76 -11.65 -15.27
N LEU A 369 -20.47 -12.01 -15.22
CA LEU A 369 -19.75 -12.34 -13.98
C LEU A 369 -19.19 -11.11 -13.24
N ASN A 370 -19.88 -9.96 -13.32
CA ASN A 370 -19.49 -8.67 -12.71
C ASN A 370 -19.37 -8.69 -11.17
N TRP A 371 -19.56 -9.86 -10.54
CA TRP A 371 -19.47 -10.09 -9.10
C TRP A 371 -18.12 -10.68 -8.67
N VAL A 372 -17.25 -11.07 -9.62
CA VAL A 372 -15.94 -11.67 -9.36
C VAL A 372 -14.89 -10.56 -9.28
N GLY A 373 -14.72 -9.94 -8.11
CA GLY A 373 -13.65 -8.99 -7.86
C GLY A 373 -12.30 -9.68 -7.60
N CYS A 374 -11.22 -8.90 -7.57
CA CYS A 374 -9.88 -9.43 -7.27
C CYS A 374 -9.61 -9.35 -5.77
N PHE A 375 -9.39 -10.51 -5.11
CA PHE A 375 -9.26 -10.62 -3.65
C PHE A 375 -10.42 -9.96 -2.88
N ASP A 376 -11.60 -9.91 -3.48
CA ASP A 376 -12.72 -9.14 -2.97
C ASP A 376 -13.39 -9.76 -1.74
N TRP A 377 -13.17 -11.03 -1.43
CA TRP A 377 -13.55 -11.59 -0.13
C TRP A 377 -12.60 -11.14 1.00
N LEU A 378 -11.37 -10.71 0.67
CA LEU A 378 -10.46 -10.04 1.58
C LEU A 378 -10.73 -8.51 1.61
N GLU A 379 -11.52 -7.94 0.70
CA GLU A 379 -11.86 -6.50 0.68
C GLU A 379 -12.88 -6.07 1.76
N LEU A 380 -12.66 -6.44 3.02
CA LEU A 380 -12.84 -5.41 4.05
C LEU A 380 -11.72 -4.39 3.76
N HIS A 381 -12.04 -3.09 3.69
CA HIS A 381 -11.06 -2.00 3.40
C HIS A 381 -9.64 -2.40 3.88
N PRO A 382 -8.58 -2.43 3.06
CA PRO A 382 -7.33 -3.16 3.35
C PRO A 382 -6.74 -2.97 4.76
N MET A 383 -6.91 -1.78 5.36
CA MET A 383 -6.60 -1.50 6.77
C MET A 383 -7.29 -2.42 7.79
N ILE A 384 -8.51 -2.88 7.52
CA ILE A 384 -9.26 -3.82 8.36
C ILE A 384 -8.62 -5.21 8.30
N VAL A 385 -8.21 -5.70 7.13
CA VAL A 385 -7.50 -6.99 7.02
C VAL A 385 -6.18 -6.93 7.76
N GLN A 386 -5.42 -5.85 7.56
CA GLN A 386 -4.21 -5.58 8.31
C GLN A 386 -4.48 -5.59 9.83
N GLN A 387 -5.48 -4.85 10.30
CA GLN A 387 -5.80 -4.78 11.73
C GLN A 387 -6.24 -6.13 12.30
N VAL A 388 -7.08 -6.88 11.56
CA VAL A 388 -7.57 -8.20 11.98
C VAL A 388 -6.42 -9.20 12.05
N PHE A 389 -5.50 -9.16 11.09
CA PHE A 389 -4.30 -9.98 11.11
C PHE A 389 -3.33 -9.58 12.24
N GLU A 390 -3.08 -8.29 12.44
CA GLU A 390 -2.24 -7.79 13.54
C GLU A 390 -2.80 -8.19 14.91
N ASN A 391 -4.12 -8.08 15.10
CA ASN A 391 -4.78 -8.54 16.32
C ASN A 391 -4.66 -10.06 16.48
N GLY A 392 -4.96 -10.84 15.43
CA GLY A 392 -4.84 -12.30 15.45
C GLY A 392 -3.41 -12.77 15.71
N LEU A 393 -2.42 -12.08 15.16
CA LEU A 393 -1.00 -12.34 15.43
C LEU A 393 -0.65 -12.01 16.89
N GLY A 394 -1.13 -10.89 17.42
CA GLY A 394 -0.97 -10.52 18.84
C GLY A 394 -1.56 -11.58 19.78
N ASP A 395 -2.80 -12.00 19.51
CA ASP A 395 -3.49 -13.03 20.29
C ASP A 395 -2.76 -14.38 20.21
N LEU A 396 -2.32 -14.78 19.02
CA LEU A 396 -1.55 -16.00 18.81
C LEU A 396 -0.23 -15.97 19.58
N MET A 397 0.47 -14.83 19.57
CA MET A 397 1.73 -14.65 20.31
C MET A 397 1.52 -14.67 21.83
N SER A 398 0.32 -14.34 22.31
CA SER A 398 -0.04 -14.45 23.74
C SER A 398 -0.30 -15.89 24.20
N GLN A 399 -0.50 -16.83 23.27
CA GLN A 399 -0.82 -18.22 23.55
C GLN A 399 0.42 -19.11 23.35
N GLU A 400 0.99 -19.60 24.45
CA GLU A 400 2.20 -20.45 24.45
C GLU A 400 2.08 -21.66 23.51
N ARG A 401 0.88 -22.26 23.41
CA ARG A 401 0.57 -23.38 22.52
C ARG A 401 0.96 -23.12 21.06
N PHE A 402 0.72 -21.90 20.58
CA PHE A 402 0.92 -21.52 19.17
C PHE A 402 2.21 -20.72 18.97
N SER A 403 2.58 -19.83 19.90
CA SER A 403 3.78 -19.01 19.76
C SER A 403 5.07 -19.84 19.68
N ARG A 404 5.10 -21.00 20.35
CA ARG A 404 6.21 -21.98 20.28
C ARG A 404 6.43 -22.58 18.88
N LEU A 405 5.42 -22.52 18.00
CA LEU A 405 5.53 -23.02 16.63
C LEU A 405 6.26 -22.04 15.73
N LEU A 406 6.31 -20.74 16.06
CA LEU A 406 6.89 -19.70 15.22
C LEU A 406 8.35 -19.48 15.58
N SER A 407 9.26 -19.77 14.64
CA SER A 407 10.66 -19.37 14.81
C SER A 407 10.81 -17.84 14.83
N PRO A 408 11.89 -17.29 15.43
CA PRO A 408 12.14 -15.85 15.46
C PRO A 408 12.18 -15.21 14.07
N GLU A 409 12.60 -15.96 13.06
CA GLU A 409 12.62 -15.52 11.66
C GLU A 409 11.21 -15.34 11.11
N VAL A 410 10.36 -16.36 11.26
CA VAL A 410 8.95 -16.29 10.83
C VAL A 410 8.19 -15.21 11.59
N GLN A 411 8.45 -15.01 12.89
CA GLN A 411 7.86 -13.91 13.65
C GLN A 411 8.21 -12.54 13.05
N ARG A 412 9.46 -12.32 12.63
CA ARG A 412 9.87 -11.08 11.95
C ARG A 412 9.18 -10.94 10.60
N THR A 413 9.15 -12.00 9.80
CA THR A 413 8.49 -12.02 8.49
C THR A 413 7.00 -11.71 8.60
N LEU A 414 6.30 -12.32 9.56
CA LEU A 414 4.86 -12.08 9.77
C LEU A 414 4.57 -10.68 10.31
N LYS A 415 5.45 -10.12 11.14
CA LYS A 415 5.34 -8.72 11.61
C LYS A 415 5.62 -7.71 10.49
N LEU A 416 6.51 -8.05 9.55
CA LEU A 416 6.74 -7.27 8.35
C LEU A 416 5.56 -7.37 7.39
N PHE A 417 5.06 -8.59 7.16
CA PHE A 417 3.89 -8.85 6.34
C PHE A 417 2.65 -8.14 6.89
N SER A 418 2.39 -8.21 8.19
CA SER A 418 1.20 -7.58 8.82
C SER A 418 1.11 -6.09 8.50
N LYS A 419 2.26 -5.40 8.50
CA LYS A 419 2.35 -3.97 8.20
C LYS A 419 2.17 -3.61 6.73
N ASN A 420 2.29 -4.59 5.84
CA ASN A 420 2.37 -4.39 4.40
C ASN A 420 1.45 -5.31 3.59
N ILE A 421 0.41 -5.88 4.21
CA ILE A 421 -0.61 -6.69 3.52
C ILE A 421 -1.16 -5.98 2.26
N PRO A 422 -1.46 -4.65 2.27
CA PRO A 422 -1.95 -3.97 1.07
C PRO A 422 -0.98 -4.07 -0.11
N ALA A 423 0.33 -3.89 0.11
CA ALA A 423 1.34 -3.97 -0.93
C ALA A 423 1.45 -5.37 -1.55
N VAL A 424 1.33 -6.42 -0.72
CA VAL A 424 1.32 -7.82 -1.19
C VAL A 424 0.06 -8.11 -2.01
N LEU A 425 -1.11 -7.62 -1.58
CA LEU A 425 -2.35 -7.78 -2.35
C LEU A 425 -2.30 -7.02 -3.68
N ASP A 426 -1.67 -5.84 -3.71
CA ASP A 426 -1.49 -5.06 -4.93
C ASP A 426 -0.51 -5.73 -5.91
N HIS A 427 0.53 -6.40 -5.43
CA HIS A 427 1.39 -7.24 -6.27
C HIS A 427 0.57 -8.29 -7.02
N PHE A 428 -0.29 -9.04 -6.32
CA PHE A 428 -1.14 -10.04 -6.97
C PHE A 428 -2.17 -9.44 -7.94
N LYS A 429 -2.60 -8.19 -7.74
CA LYS A 429 -3.52 -7.49 -8.66
C LYS A 429 -2.89 -7.20 -10.03
N CYS A 430 -1.57 -7.19 -10.13
CA CYS A 430 -0.83 -6.94 -11.35
C CYS A 430 -0.45 -8.23 -12.11
N GLY A 431 -0.62 -9.41 -11.50
CA GLY A 431 -0.28 -10.70 -12.09
C GLY A 431 -1.28 -11.20 -13.15
N PRO A 432 -0.96 -12.30 -13.87
CA PRO A 432 -1.86 -12.87 -14.86
C PRO A 432 -3.10 -13.46 -14.19
N MET A 433 -4.21 -12.73 -14.31
CA MET A 433 -5.45 -13.05 -13.63
C MET A 433 -6.11 -14.30 -14.20
N THR A 434 -6.69 -15.11 -13.31
CA THR A 434 -7.62 -16.18 -13.66
C THR A 434 -8.71 -16.30 -12.59
N PHE A 435 -9.68 -17.16 -12.83
CA PHE A 435 -10.69 -17.53 -11.84
C PHE A 435 -10.09 -18.55 -10.87
N VAL A 436 -10.05 -18.22 -9.57
CA VAL A 436 -9.44 -19.06 -8.52
C VAL A 436 -10.48 -19.50 -7.49
N HIS A 437 -10.23 -20.61 -6.82
CA HIS A 437 -11.02 -21.07 -5.69
C HIS A 437 -10.77 -20.21 -4.45
N ALA A 438 -9.52 -19.82 -4.20
CA ALA A 438 -9.04 -19.02 -3.07
C ALA A 438 -9.30 -19.62 -1.66
N ASP A 439 -9.69 -20.90 -1.58
CA ASP A 439 -9.71 -21.74 -0.37
C ASP A 439 -9.47 -23.20 -0.76
N ALA A 440 -8.49 -23.43 -1.64
CA ALA A 440 -8.17 -24.73 -2.19
C ALA A 440 -7.44 -25.61 -1.15
N ARG A 441 -8.19 -26.29 -0.28
CA ARG A 441 -7.68 -27.17 0.78
C ARG A 441 -8.42 -28.49 0.85
N MET A 442 -7.85 -29.49 1.53
CA MET A 442 -8.32 -30.88 1.53
C MET A 442 -9.76 -31.05 2.05
N GLU A 443 -10.25 -30.19 2.93
CA GLU A 443 -11.66 -30.27 3.36
C GLU A 443 -12.66 -29.93 2.24
N ASN A 444 -12.21 -29.17 1.24
CA ASN A 444 -13.01 -28.74 0.09
C ASN A 444 -12.84 -29.70 -1.10
N MET A 445 -12.10 -30.81 -0.93
CA MET A 445 -11.82 -31.79 -1.97
C MET A 445 -12.32 -33.18 -1.58
N LEU A 446 -13.18 -33.76 -2.42
CA LEU A 446 -13.82 -35.06 -2.22
C LEU A 446 -13.13 -36.12 -3.09
N PHE A 447 -12.31 -36.97 -2.47
CA PHE A 447 -11.56 -38.05 -3.12
C PHE A 447 -12.22 -39.42 -2.92
N PRO A 448 -12.05 -40.37 -3.85
CA PRO A 448 -12.52 -41.74 -3.67
C PRO A 448 -11.70 -42.51 -2.63
N LYS A 449 -12.39 -43.13 -1.66
CA LYS A 449 -11.80 -43.90 -0.56
C LYS A 449 -10.95 -45.10 -1.00
N GLU A 450 -11.23 -45.67 -2.17
CA GLU A 450 -10.61 -46.91 -2.67
C GLU A 450 -9.14 -46.73 -3.09
N LEU A 451 -8.72 -45.49 -3.39
CA LEU A 451 -7.37 -45.18 -3.88
C LEU A 451 -6.39 -44.72 -2.80
N ASP A 452 -6.83 -44.53 -1.55
CA ASP A 452 -5.96 -44.29 -0.39
C ASP A 452 -4.96 -45.45 -0.18
N SER A 453 -5.29 -46.65 -0.65
CA SER A 453 -4.42 -47.83 -0.58
C SER A 453 -3.12 -47.73 -1.39
N TYR A 454 -3.06 -46.82 -2.38
CA TYR A 454 -1.87 -46.55 -3.19
C TYR A 454 -1.07 -45.33 -2.71
N ALA A 455 -1.55 -44.60 -1.71
CA ALA A 455 -1.06 -43.31 -1.28
C ALA A 455 -0.22 -43.41 0.01
N GLN A 456 0.83 -44.24 0.00
CA GLN A 456 1.60 -44.58 1.21
C GLN A 456 2.55 -43.46 1.70
N ASP A 457 2.73 -42.39 0.93
CA ASP A 457 3.61 -41.27 1.29
C ASP A 457 2.79 -40.08 1.82
N GLU A 458 2.38 -40.17 3.10
CA GLU A 458 1.75 -39.05 3.84
C GLU A 458 2.75 -37.90 4.07
N VAL A 459 4.06 -38.20 4.06
CA VAL A 459 5.14 -37.23 4.21
C VAL A 459 5.98 -37.21 2.94
N CYS A 460 6.20 -36.01 2.40
CA CYS A 460 6.93 -35.81 1.15
C CYS A 460 8.44 -35.70 1.40
N HIS A 461 9.23 -36.52 0.71
CA HIS A 461 10.70 -36.59 0.84
C HIS A 461 11.40 -36.16 -0.46
N GLY A 462 12.68 -35.77 -0.37
CA GLY A 462 13.43 -35.18 -1.50
C GLY A 462 13.67 -36.09 -2.72
N GLY A 463 13.49 -37.41 -2.57
CA GLY A 463 13.68 -38.40 -3.65
C GLY A 463 12.44 -38.68 -4.50
N LEU A 464 11.32 -37.99 -4.25
CA LEU A 464 10.07 -38.21 -4.98
C LEU A 464 10.16 -37.70 -6.42
N VAL A 465 9.42 -38.37 -7.31
CA VAL A 465 9.23 -37.96 -8.71
C VAL A 465 7.76 -37.61 -8.91
N TYR A 466 7.49 -36.63 -9.77
CA TYR A 466 6.11 -36.30 -10.14
C TYR A 466 5.43 -37.52 -10.77
N ASP A 467 4.32 -37.94 -10.16
CA ASP A 467 3.48 -39.02 -10.63
C ASP A 467 2.04 -38.71 -10.20
N ASP A 468 1.13 -38.47 -11.16
CA ASP A 468 -0.31 -38.37 -10.92
C ASP A 468 -1.02 -39.68 -11.30
N ILE A 469 -1.20 -40.58 -10.32
CA ILE A 469 -1.92 -41.84 -10.50
C ILE A 469 -3.42 -41.62 -10.78
N TYR A 470 -4.00 -40.54 -10.26
CA TYR A 470 -5.43 -40.24 -10.42
C TYR A 470 -5.73 -39.92 -11.88
N ASP A 471 -4.90 -39.08 -12.50
CA ASP A 471 -5.06 -38.71 -13.92
C ASP A 471 -4.78 -39.90 -14.85
N ARG A 472 -3.72 -40.68 -14.59
CA ARG A 472 -3.42 -41.89 -15.40
C ARG A 472 -4.54 -42.92 -15.40
N ARG A 473 -5.26 -43.05 -14.28
CA ARG A 473 -6.38 -43.99 -14.13
C ARG A 473 -7.74 -43.36 -14.47
N GLY A 474 -7.78 -42.09 -14.89
CA GLY A 474 -9.03 -41.38 -15.18
C GLY A 474 -9.96 -41.25 -13.97
N VAL A 475 -9.39 -41.20 -12.76
CA VAL A 475 -10.14 -41.18 -11.51
C VAL A 475 -10.70 -39.79 -11.26
N ASN A 476 -12.02 -39.68 -11.06
CA ASN A 476 -12.64 -38.40 -10.72
C ASN A 476 -12.55 -38.11 -9.21
N TRP A 477 -12.37 -36.83 -8.89
CA TRP A 477 -12.55 -36.26 -7.55
C TRP A 477 -13.20 -34.89 -7.72
N SER A 478 -13.94 -34.43 -6.70
CA SER A 478 -14.78 -33.22 -6.79
C SER A 478 -14.33 -32.12 -5.84
N VAL A 479 -14.55 -30.87 -6.23
CA VAL A 479 -14.31 -29.68 -5.39
C VAL A 479 -15.64 -29.04 -5.02
N VAL A 480 -15.74 -28.67 -3.75
CA VAL A 480 -16.92 -28.06 -3.14
C VAL A 480 -16.51 -26.77 -2.42
N ASP A 481 -17.51 -26.01 -1.95
CA ASP A 481 -17.30 -24.82 -1.12
C ASP A 481 -16.60 -23.63 -1.80
N TRP A 482 -17.14 -23.21 -2.94
CA TRP A 482 -16.68 -22.08 -3.75
C TRP A 482 -17.05 -20.70 -3.17
N GLN A 483 -17.08 -20.57 -1.84
CA GLN A 483 -17.56 -19.38 -1.12
C GLN A 483 -16.56 -18.20 -1.13
N THR A 484 -15.30 -18.45 -1.43
CA THR A 484 -14.20 -17.47 -1.53
C THR A 484 -13.74 -17.22 -2.97
N CYS A 485 -14.36 -17.86 -3.96
CA CYS A 485 -13.91 -17.77 -5.34
C CYS A 485 -13.90 -16.33 -5.86
N CYS A 486 -12.82 -15.97 -6.55
CA CYS A 486 -12.54 -14.61 -6.98
C CYS A 486 -11.58 -14.59 -8.18
N LYS A 487 -11.17 -13.40 -8.63
CA LYS A 487 -10.03 -13.27 -9.54
C LYS A 487 -8.74 -13.27 -8.74
N GLY A 488 -7.74 -13.98 -9.22
CA GLY A 488 -6.42 -14.01 -8.61
C GLY A 488 -5.39 -14.62 -9.54
N VAL A 489 -4.15 -14.73 -9.04
CA VAL A 489 -3.08 -15.43 -9.75
C VAL A 489 -3.24 -16.93 -9.49
N GLY A 490 -3.37 -17.73 -10.55
CA GLY A 490 -3.77 -19.15 -10.41
C GLY A 490 -2.86 -19.99 -9.51
N ILE A 491 -1.56 -19.71 -9.46
CA ILE A 491 -0.63 -20.47 -8.61
C ILE A 491 -0.98 -20.39 -7.10
N GLN A 492 -1.76 -19.38 -6.71
CA GLN A 492 -2.22 -19.20 -5.34
C GLN A 492 -3.00 -20.40 -4.81
N ASP A 493 -3.86 -21.05 -5.60
CA ASP A 493 -4.63 -22.21 -5.13
C ASP A 493 -3.71 -23.41 -4.81
N LEU A 494 -2.64 -23.60 -5.59
CA LEU A 494 -1.66 -24.64 -5.31
C LEU A 494 -0.81 -24.29 -4.07
N ALA A 495 -0.39 -23.03 -3.94
CA ALA A 495 0.34 -22.57 -2.75
C ALA A 495 -0.50 -22.72 -1.48
N TYR A 496 -1.79 -22.38 -1.56
CA TYR A 496 -2.74 -22.50 -0.45
C TYR A 496 -2.92 -23.96 -0.04
N PHE A 497 -3.13 -24.87 -1.00
CA PHE A 497 -3.20 -26.31 -0.75
C PHE A 497 -1.94 -26.84 -0.06
N ILE A 498 -0.75 -26.51 -0.60
CA ILE A 498 0.52 -27.01 -0.05
C ILE A 498 0.73 -26.48 1.37
N ALA A 499 0.49 -25.20 1.62
CA ALA A 499 0.64 -24.58 2.94
C ALA A 499 -0.30 -25.19 3.98
N MET A 500 -1.54 -25.51 3.58
CA MET A 500 -2.58 -26.00 4.49
C MET A 500 -2.50 -27.49 4.74
N ASP A 501 -2.13 -28.30 3.75
CA ASP A 501 -2.38 -29.73 3.76
C ASP A 501 -1.13 -30.59 3.52
N LEU A 502 -0.07 -30.11 2.85
CA LEU A 502 1.06 -30.96 2.50
C LEU A 502 2.14 -30.99 3.59
N THR A 503 2.45 -32.17 4.11
CA THR A 503 3.57 -32.35 5.04
C THR A 503 4.85 -32.65 4.27
N VAL A 504 5.80 -31.71 4.29
CA VAL A 504 7.12 -31.85 3.64
C VAL A 504 8.18 -32.14 4.71
N ALA A 505 8.96 -33.20 4.52
CA ALA A 505 10.04 -33.56 5.41
C ALA A 505 11.22 -32.59 5.29
N ALA A 506 11.97 -32.41 6.39
CA ALA A 506 13.08 -31.46 6.44
C ALA A 506 14.19 -31.80 5.43
N ASP A 507 14.40 -33.08 5.12
CA ASP A 507 15.38 -33.55 4.14
C ASP A 507 15.01 -33.22 2.70
N ALA A 508 13.73 -32.92 2.41
CA ALA A 508 13.28 -32.60 1.07
C ALA A 508 13.67 -31.19 0.61
N GLY A 509 13.93 -30.26 1.54
CA GLY A 509 14.11 -28.85 1.20
C GLY A 509 13.01 -28.34 0.27
N THR A 510 13.34 -27.49 -0.69
CA THR A 510 12.38 -26.95 -1.68
C THR A 510 11.97 -27.95 -2.77
N LYS A 511 12.48 -29.19 -2.74
CA LYS A 511 12.38 -30.08 -3.91
C LYS A 511 10.95 -30.51 -4.23
N CYS A 512 10.14 -30.79 -3.21
CA CYS A 512 8.74 -31.15 -3.40
C CYS A 512 7.94 -29.99 -4.01
N ASP A 513 8.19 -28.77 -3.52
CA ASP A 513 7.58 -27.55 -4.03
C ASP A 513 7.97 -27.31 -5.49
N GLU A 514 9.26 -27.39 -5.83
CA GLU A 514 9.79 -27.23 -7.19
C GLU A 514 9.11 -28.19 -8.18
N ILE A 515 9.00 -29.47 -7.82
CA ILE A 515 8.40 -30.49 -8.67
C ILE A 515 6.93 -30.17 -8.96
N LEU A 516 6.15 -29.79 -7.95
CA LEU A 516 4.73 -29.48 -8.09
C LEU A 516 4.51 -28.19 -8.89
N VAL A 517 5.29 -27.14 -8.62
CA VAL A 517 5.17 -25.85 -9.31
C VAL A 517 5.66 -25.94 -10.76
N GLU A 518 6.76 -26.64 -11.03
CA GLU A 518 7.24 -26.90 -12.40
C GLU A 518 6.18 -27.65 -13.21
N TYR A 519 5.58 -28.69 -12.61
CA TYR A 519 4.53 -29.43 -13.30
C TYR A 519 3.29 -28.57 -13.55
N TYR A 520 2.82 -27.83 -12.54
CA TYR A 520 1.71 -26.89 -12.68
C TYR A 520 1.95 -25.91 -13.84
N TYR A 521 3.12 -25.26 -13.87
CA TYR A 521 3.48 -24.28 -14.89
C TYR A 521 3.51 -24.90 -16.29
N ARG A 522 4.11 -26.10 -16.40
CA ARG A 522 4.19 -26.84 -17.66
C ARG A 522 2.80 -27.25 -18.17
N GLU A 523 1.93 -27.74 -17.29
CA GLU A 523 0.58 -28.18 -17.65
C GLU A 523 -0.31 -26.99 -18.04
N LEU A 524 -0.20 -25.87 -17.32
CA LEU A 524 -0.83 -24.60 -17.66
C LEU A 524 -0.41 -24.15 -19.07
N GLY A 525 0.89 -24.12 -19.36
CA GLY A 525 1.41 -23.75 -20.66
C GLY A 525 0.93 -24.67 -21.80
N LYS A 526 0.79 -25.99 -21.56
CA LYS A 526 0.19 -26.90 -22.55
C LYS A 526 -1.27 -26.54 -22.87
N CYS A 527 -2.07 -26.27 -21.84
CA CYS A 527 -3.47 -25.94 -22.03
C CYS A 527 -3.67 -24.57 -22.69
N LEU A 528 -2.83 -23.59 -22.36
CA LEU A 528 -2.89 -22.26 -22.97
C LEU A 528 -2.48 -22.25 -24.44
N ARG A 529 -1.57 -23.13 -24.87
CA ARG A 529 -1.25 -23.32 -26.30
C ARG A 529 -2.45 -23.77 -27.12
N LEU A 530 -3.32 -24.62 -26.57
CA LEU A 530 -4.56 -25.03 -27.23
C LEU A 530 -5.56 -23.87 -27.38
N ARG A 531 -5.34 -22.77 -26.67
CA ARG A 531 -6.16 -21.55 -26.65
C ARG A 531 -5.48 -20.36 -27.32
N GLY A 532 -4.41 -20.59 -28.08
CA GLY A 532 -3.74 -19.58 -28.90
C GLY A 532 -2.65 -18.77 -28.20
N VAL A 533 -2.23 -19.15 -26.98
CA VAL A 533 -1.05 -18.58 -26.33
C VAL A 533 0.18 -19.40 -26.73
N GLU A 534 0.97 -18.91 -27.70
CA GLU A 534 2.08 -19.68 -28.27
C GLU A 534 3.20 -19.95 -27.25
N ASP A 535 3.59 -18.93 -26.48
CA ASP A 535 4.63 -19.02 -25.46
C ASP A 535 4.21 -18.31 -24.17
N LEU A 536 3.98 -19.09 -23.11
CA LEU A 536 3.61 -18.57 -21.78
C LEU A 536 4.72 -17.68 -21.20
N SER A 537 6.00 -18.00 -21.47
CA SER A 537 7.14 -17.34 -20.83
C SER A 537 7.29 -15.86 -21.18
N LEU A 538 6.73 -15.43 -22.32
CA LEU A 538 6.70 -14.02 -22.74
C LEU A 538 5.73 -13.16 -21.90
N SER A 539 4.74 -13.80 -21.27
CA SER A 539 3.71 -13.12 -20.47
C SER A 539 3.78 -13.45 -18.98
N TYR A 540 4.31 -14.63 -18.65
CA TYR A 540 4.44 -15.13 -17.29
C TYR A 540 5.51 -16.22 -17.27
N SER A 541 6.72 -15.89 -16.78
CA SER A 541 7.83 -16.84 -16.75
C SER A 541 7.71 -17.84 -15.59
N PHE A 542 8.51 -18.91 -15.62
CA PHE A 542 8.58 -19.86 -14.52
C PHE A 542 9.10 -19.19 -13.24
N GLU A 543 10.07 -18.29 -13.37
CA GLU A 543 10.63 -17.51 -12.26
C GLU A 543 9.55 -16.67 -11.59
N GLN A 544 8.72 -15.96 -12.37
CA GLN A 544 7.60 -15.21 -11.82
C GLN A 544 6.58 -16.15 -11.14
N CYS A 545 6.29 -17.30 -11.75
CA CYS A 545 5.40 -18.29 -11.15
C CYS A 545 5.92 -18.84 -9.82
N TRP A 546 7.23 -19.02 -9.71
CA TRP A 546 7.91 -19.45 -8.49
C TRP A 546 7.89 -18.37 -7.40
N GLU A 547 8.08 -17.11 -7.77
CA GLU A 547 7.98 -15.98 -6.84
C GLU A 547 6.56 -15.78 -6.31
N ASP A 548 5.57 -15.80 -7.20
CA ASP A 548 4.15 -15.67 -6.83
C ASP A 548 3.71 -16.86 -5.95
N TYR A 549 4.22 -18.07 -6.21
CA TYR A 549 4.04 -19.24 -5.34
C TYR A 549 4.54 -19.00 -3.91
N LYS A 550 5.78 -18.52 -3.77
CA LYS A 550 6.38 -18.23 -2.46
C LYS A 550 5.62 -17.13 -1.72
N LEU A 551 5.25 -16.07 -2.42
CA LEU A 551 4.52 -14.95 -1.83
C LEU A 551 3.10 -15.38 -1.40
N ALA A 552 2.46 -16.29 -2.15
CA ALA A 552 1.11 -16.78 -1.86
C ALA A 552 1.04 -17.58 -0.54
N MET A 553 2.18 -18.10 -0.05
CA MET A 553 2.26 -18.71 1.29
C MET A 553 1.86 -17.74 2.42
N LEU A 554 2.11 -16.43 2.24
CA LEU A 554 1.68 -15.39 3.19
C LEU A 554 0.16 -15.17 3.16
N ILE A 555 -0.50 -15.42 2.03
CA ILE A 555 -1.96 -15.36 1.96
C ILE A 555 -2.57 -16.54 2.69
N ALA A 556 -1.99 -17.74 2.54
CA ALA A 556 -2.46 -18.94 3.23
C ALA A 556 -2.43 -18.77 4.76
N ILE A 557 -1.34 -18.23 5.34
CA ILE A 557 -1.21 -18.13 6.80
C ILE A 557 -2.22 -17.19 7.47
N ILE A 558 -2.93 -16.34 6.71
CA ILE A 558 -3.99 -15.47 7.24
C ILE A 558 -5.07 -16.29 7.95
N VAL A 559 -5.46 -17.45 7.42
CA VAL A 559 -6.56 -18.26 7.98
C VAL A 559 -6.25 -18.79 9.39
N PRO A 560 -5.15 -19.52 9.63
CA PRO A 560 -4.84 -20.01 10.97
C PRO A 560 -4.50 -18.88 11.96
N ILE A 561 -4.05 -17.71 11.50
CA ILE A 561 -3.74 -16.58 12.39
C ILE A 561 -4.99 -15.78 12.76
N ALA A 562 -5.79 -15.41 11.77
CA ALA A 562 -6.80 -14.36 11.91
C ALA A 562 -8.25 -14.83 11.76
N VAL A 563 -8.49 -15.99 11.12
CA VAL A 563 -9.86 -16.50 10.86
C VAL A 563 -10.23 -17.60 11.85
N MET A 564 -9.32 -18.54 12.14
CA MET A 564 -9.56 -19.66 13.05
C MET A 564 -9.25 -19.32 14.52
N THR A 565 -9.72 -18.17 15.01
CA THR A 565 -9.54 -17.76 16.42
C THR A 565 -10.61 -18.37 17.35
N GLU A 566 -10.36 -18.41 18.66
CA GLU A 566 -11.33 -18.92 19.65
C GLU A 566 -12.68 -18.19 19.57
N ASP A 567 -12.65 -16.86 19.41
CA ASP A 567 -13.83 -16.01 19.24
C ASP A 567 -14.60 -16.29 17.95
N SER A 568 -13.91 -16.80 16.92
CA SER A 568 -14.51 -17.17 15.66
C SER A 568 -15.17 -18.54 15.79
N LEU A 569 -14.46 -19.55 16.30
CA LEU A 569 -14.87 -20.96 16.22
C LEU A 569 -16.08 -21.37 17.08
N GLY A 570 -16.50 -20.55 18.05
CA GLY A 570 -17.63 -20.87 18.94
C GLY A 570 -17.32 -21.98 19.96
N CYS A 571 -18.27 -22.28 20.87
CA CYS A 571 -18.02 -23.14 22.04
C CYS A 571 -18.10 -24.65 21.77
N ALA A 572 -18.73 -25.09 20.67
CA ALA A 572 -18.84 -26.52 20.34
C ALA A 572 -17.62 -26.97 19.52
N ASN A 573 -16.95 -28.06 19.94
CA ASN A 573 -15.77 -28.64 19.28
C ASN A 573 -14.46 -27.83 19.32
N GLN A 574 -14.25 -26.97 20.33
CA GLN A 574 -13.04 -26.15 20.49
C GLN A 574 -11.73 -26.96 20.42
N ASP A 575 -11.65 -28.11 21.09
CA ASP A 575 -10.42 -28.92 21.10
C ASP A 575 -10.04 -29.45 19.70
N ARG A 576 -11.04 -29.91 18.94
CA ARG A 576 -10.84 -30.39 17.57
C ARG A 576 -10.44 -29.24 16.66
N ALA A 577 -11.11 -28.09 16.76
CA ALA A 577 -10.82 -26.92 15.94
C ALA A 577 -9.43 -26.33 16.23
N GLN A 578 -9.01 -26.32 17.51
CA GLN A 578 -7.65 -25.92 17.88
C GLN A 578 -6.60 -26.91 17.38
N ALA A 579 -6.89 -28.22 17.37
CA ALA A 579 -5.97 -29.21 16.80
C ALA A 579 -5.80 -29.04 15.28
N VAL A 580 -6.88 -28.77 14.55
CA VAL A 580 -6.82 -28.44 13.11
C VAL A 580 -5.99 -27.17 12.89
N ARG A 581 -6.27 -26.11 13.65
CA ARG A 581 -5.51 -24.84 13.61
C ARG A 581 -4.02 -25.07 13.86
N GLU A 582 -3.67 -25.91 14.83
CA GLU A 582 -2.27 -26.23 15.16
C GLU A 582 -1.57 -26.96 14.01
N SER A 583 -2.20 -27.96 13.40
CA SER A 583 -1.67 -28.68 12.24
C SER A 583 -1.45 -27.76 11.03
N MET A 584 -2.44 -26.92 10.70
CA MET A 584 -2.33 -25.94 9.60
C MET A 584 -1.24 -24.93 9.85
N LEU A 585 -1.21 -24.32 11.04
CA LEU A 585 -0.20 -23.34 11.42
C LEU A 585 1.20 -23.95 11.34
N SER A 586 1.38 -25.18 11.81
CA SER A 586 2.67 -25.88 11.74
C SER A 586 3.15 -26.07 10.30
N ARG A 587 2.28 -26.49 9.38
CA ARG A 587 2.63 -26.65 7.95
C ARG A 587 2.90 -25.32 7.25
N CYS A 588 2.10 -24.29 7.54
CA CYS A 588 2.32 -22.94 7.04
C CYS A 588 3.69 -22.40 7.48
N VAL A 589 4.01 -22.47 8.78
CA VAL A 589 5.29 -21.98 9.32
C VAL A 589 6.47 -22.71 8.68
N LYS A 590 6.42 -24.05 8.59
CA LYS A 590 7.47 -24.85 7.93
C LYS A 590 7.65 -24.49 6.45
N SER A 591 6.57 -24.09 5.77
CA SER A 591 6.64 -23.66 4.37
C SER A 591 7.27 -22.27 4.24
N LEU A 592 6.95 -21.33 5.14
CA LEU A 592 7.58 -20.00 5.17
C LEU A 592 9.10 -20.08 5.41
N GLU A 593 9.53 -20.96 6.33
CA GLU A 593 10.96 -21.18 6.64
C GLU A 593 11.70 -21.80 5.46
N ARG A 594 11.15 -22.87 4.89
CA ARG A 594 11.80 -23.64 3.82
C ARG A 594 11.95 -22.87 2.52
N LEU A 595 11.03 -21.95 2.22
CA LEU A 595 10.98 -21.23 0.95
C LEU A 595 11.70 -19.88 0.97
N ASP A 596 12.22 -19.46 2.14
CA ASP A 596 12.79 -18.13 2.39
C ASP A 596 11.83 -17.02 1.93
N VAL A 597 10.61 -17.06 2.47
CA VAL A 597 9.56 -16.10 2.10
C VAL A 597 9.92 -14.67 2.54
N ALA A 598 10.82 -14.52 3.51
CA ALA A 598 11.36 -13.24 3.92
C ALA A 598 12.07 -12.53 2.78
N ALA A 599 12.89 -13.23 1.99
CA ALA A 599 13.62 -12.63 0.86
C ALA A 599 12.67 -12.10 -0.22
N ILE A 600 11.64 -12.85 -0.60
CA ILE A 600 10.68 -12.39 -1.62
C ILE A 600 9.78 -11.28 -1.08
N LEU A 601 9.34 -11.36 0.19
CA LEU A 601 8.59 -10.27 0.80
C LEU A 601 9.41 -8.99 0.81
N ASN A 602 10.67 -9.04 1.23
CA ASN A 602 11.55 -7.87 1.18
C ASN A 602 11.73 -7.36 -0.25
N ARG A 603 11.90 -8.23 -1.25
CA ARG A 603 11.99 -7.80 -2.66
C ARG A 603 10.72 -7.13 -3.18
N VAL A 604 9.54 -7.70 -2.86
CA VAL A 604 8.25 -7.09 -3.19
C VAL A 604 8.12 -5.75 -2.48
N LEU A 605 8.55 -5.66 -1.22
CA LEU A 605 8.58 -4.41 -0.47
C LEU A 605 9.64 -3.43 -0.97
N GLU A 606 10.77 -3.88 -1.51
CA GLU A 606 11.79 -3.05 -2.18
C GLU A 606 11.38 -2.65 -3.60
N GLY A 607 10.39 -3.35 -4.18
CA GLY A 607 9.72 -3.00 -5.43
C GLY A 607 8.43 -2.17 -5.24
N THR A 608 7.78 -2.23 -4.07
CA THR A 608 6.56 -1.46 -3.73
C THR A 608 6.86 -0.22 -2.89
N PHE A 609 7.84 -0.28 -1.99
CA PHE A 609 8.68 0.86 -1.63
C PHE A 609 9.84 0.79 -2.59
N GLU A 610 9.89 1.68 -3.57
CA GLU A 610 11.12 1.84 -4.35
C GLU A 610 12.32 2.00 -3.40
N SER A 611 13.07 0.92 -3.17
CA SER A 611 14.50 1.00 -3.05
C SER A 611 14.97 1.35 -4.45
N ARG A 612 14.92 2.65 -4.79
CA ARG A 612 15.74 3.19 -5.86
C ARG A 612 17.20 3.12 -5.39
N SER A 613 17.75 1.90 -5.32
CA SER A 613 19.09 1.73 -5.87
C SER A 613 18.97 2.04 -7.37
N MET A 614 20.00 2.65 -7.96
CA MET A 614 19.97 3.19 -9.33
C MET A 614 19.72 2.17 -10.47
N GLY A 615 19.06 1.03 -10.26
CA GLY A 615 18.83 0.01 -11.29
C GLY A 615 18.04 0.51 -12.51
N GLY A 616 16.99 1.31 -12.32
CA GLY A 616 16.22 1.89 -13.43
C GLY A 616 16.90 3.10 -14.11
N ALA A 617 17.79 3.79 -13.40
CA ALA A 617 18.55 4.93 -13.92
C ALA A 617 19.82 4.46 -14.67
N LEU A 618 20.56 3.49 -14.11
CA LEU A 618 21.75 2.90 -14.73
C LEU A 618 21.44 2.07 -15.98
N SER A 619 20.26 1.44 -16.09
CA SER A 619 19.89 0.72 -17.32
C SER A 619 19.78 1.65 -18.54
N ASN A 620 19.40 2.92 -18.34
CA ASN A 620 19.42 3.92 -19.40
C ASN A 620 20.84 4.41 -19.70
N TYR A 621 21.75 4.40 -18.72
CA TYR A 621 23.18 4.70 -18.91
C TYR A 621 23.88 3.62 -19.74
N THR A 622 23.73 2.33 -19.40
CA THR A 622 24.37 1.23 -20.14
C THR A 622 23.83 1.10 -21.57
N LEU A 623 22.53 1.34 -21.77
CA LEU A 623 21.92 1.34 -23.11
C LEU A 623 22.38 2.55 -23.97
N MET A 624 22.72 3.67 -23.34
CA MET A 624 23.23 4.87 -24.02
C MET A 624 24.74 4.78 -24.27
N GLU A 625 25.54 4.25 -23.33
CA GLU A 625 26.96 3.91 -23.54
C GLU A 625 27.12 2.88 -24.66
N ASP A 626 26.31 1.82 -24.70
CA ASP A 626 26.32 0.84 -25.80
C ASP A 626 25.93 1.47 -27.15
N ARG A 627 25.11 2.52 -27.16
CA ARG A 627 24.75 3.27 -28.38
C ARG A 627 25.84 4.26 -28.79
N LEU A 628 26.54 4.88 -27.84
CA LEU A 628 27.66 5.78 -28.07
C LEU A 628 28.89 5.01 -28.56
N LEU A 629 29.17 3.83 -27.98
CA LEU A 629 30.24 2.91 -28.42
C LEU A 629 30.00 2.35 -29.83
N ARG A 630 28.73 2.16 -30.22
CA ARG A 630 28.36 1.77 -31.60
C ARG A 630 28.46 2.95 -32.57
N ALA A 631 28.17 4.18 -32.13
CA ALA A 631 28.25 5.37 -32.98
C ALA A 631 29.70 5.81 -33.26
N GLU A 632 30.64 5.57 -32.34
CA GLU A 632 32.08 5.75 -32.59
C GLU A 632 32.65 4.77 -33.63
N GLN A 633 32.01 3.62 -33.87
CA GLN A 633 32.41 2.67 -34.91
C GLN A 633 31.95 3.06 -36.32
N ASP A 634 30.98 3.98 -36.45
CA ASP A 634 30.33 4.33 -37.74
C ASP A 634 30.73 5.72 -38.29
N ASP A 635 31.75 6.39 -37.75
CA ASP A 635 32.29 7.67 -38.25
C ASP A 635 31.24 8.80 -38.41
N ILE A 636 30.18 8.76 -37.61
CA ILE A 636 29.13 9.79 -37.58
C ILE A 636 29.59 10.91 -36.63
N ALA A 637 29.80 12.11 -37.15
CA ALA A 637 30.08 13.29 -36.35
C ALA A 637 28.87 13.68 -35.47
N ILE A 638 28.82 13.13 -34.26
CA ILE A 638 27.86 13.54 -33.23
C ILE A 638 28.42 14.78 -32.54
N VAL A 639 27.80 15.93 -32.80
CA VAL A 639 28.00 17.15 -32.01
C VAL A 639 27.50 16.86 -30.59
N LEU A 640 28.41 16.72 -29.62
CA LEU A 640 28.11 16.64 -28.19
C LEU A 640 27.28 17.85 -27.76
N LYS A 641 25.96 17.64 -27.61
CA LYS A 641 25.04 18.54 -26.91
C LYS A 641 23.96 17.69 -26.23
N GLY A 642 23.87 17.80 -24.90
CA GLY A 642 22.73 17.31 -24.12
C GLY A 642 23.18 16.56 -22.88
N ALA A 643 23.05 17.20 -21.73
CA ALA A 643 23.24 16.60 -20.42
C ALA A 643 22.23 15.45 -20.21
N THR A 644 22.53 14.56 -19.27
CA THR A 644 21.58 13.53 -18.85
C THR A 644 20.31 14.18 -18.28
N PRO A 645 19.11 13.60 -18.52
CA PRO A 645 17.82 14.13 -18.06
C PRO A 645 17.76 14.44 -16.55
N ASP A 646 18.64 13.81 -15.76
CA ASP A 646 18.63 13.90 -14.30
C ASP A 646 19.20 15.21 -13.72
N ASP A 647 19.98 15.99 -14.48
CA ASP A 647 20.59 17.25 -14.03
C ASP A 647 19.92 18.51 -14.60
N GLU A 648 19.00 18.38 -15.54
CA GLU A 648 18.27 19.49 -16.19
C GLU A 648 17.01 19.86 -15.38
N LEU A 649 16.83 21.15 -15.07
CA LEU A 649 15.60 21.66 -14.43
C LEU A 649 14.38 21.37 -15.31
N LEU A 650 13.31 20.86 -14.69
CA LEU A 650 12.09 20.33 -15.33
C LEU A 650 12.24 18.95 -16.02
N GLY A 651 13.44 18.37 -16.10
CA GLY A 651 13.67 17.06 -16.74
C GLY A 651 12.94 15.89 -16.07
N HIS A 652 12.46 16.06 -14.84
CA HIS A 652 11.78 15.04 -14.04
C HIS A 652 10.25 15.10 -14.10
N PHE A 653 9.68 16.09 -14.78
CA PHE A 653 8.22 16.20 -14.87
C PHE A 653 7.68 15.41 -16.06
N ASN A 654 6.70 14.55 -15.78
CA ASN A 654 5.82 13.96 -16.79
C ASN A 654 4.50 14.75 -16.89
N ASP A 655 3.76 14.63 -18.00
CA ASP A 655 2.48 15.32 -18.21
C ASP A 655 1.52 15.18 -17.01
N SER A 656 1.43 13.98 -16.42
CA SER A 656 0.56 13.69 -15.27
C SER A 656 0.99 14.34 -13.96
N SER A 657 2.27 14.71 -13.82
CA SER A 657 2.82 15.35 -12.62
C SER A 657 2.59 16.86 -12.61
N ILE A 658 2.42 17.47 -13.79
CA ILE A 658 2.11 18.90 -13.94
C ILE A 658 0.59 19.12 -14.12
N HIS A 659 -0.14 18.17 -14.73
CA HIS A 659 -1.54 18.31 -15.08
C HIS A 659 -2.36 17.04 -14.79
N ASP A 660 -3.52 17.20 -14.14
CA ASP A 660 -4.56 16.15 -14.09
C ASP A 660 -5.27 16.05 -15.46
N LEU A 661 -4.51 15.91 -16.56
CA LEU A 661 -5.00 15.91 -17.94
C LEU A 661 -4.59 14.61 -18.67
N PRO A 662 -5.42 14.11 -19.61
CA PRO A 662 -5.05 13.00 -20.47
C PRO A 662 -3.76 13.31 -21.26
N LYS A 663 -2.90 12.29 -21.43
CA LYS A 663 -1.70 12.37 -22.29
C LYS A 663 -2.07 12.97 -23.66
N GLY A 664 -1.29 13.94 -24.13
CA GLY A 664 -1.51 14.58 -25.44
C GLY A 664 -2.14 15.97 -25.42
N THR A 665 -2.32 16.59 -24.26
CA THR A 665 -2.93 17.93 -24.18
C THR A 665 -1.83 19.00 -24.22
N ASN A 666 -1.88 19.93 -25.17
CA ASN A 666 -0.96 21.08 -25.20
C ASN A 666 -1.21 21.99 -24.00
N VAL A 667 -0.21 22.17 -23.13
CA VAL A 667 -0.37 22.95 -21.89
C VAL A 667 0.54 24.17 -21.83
N GLN A 668 -0.04 25.33 -21.53
CA GLN A 668 0.62 26.63 -21.51
C GLN A 668 1.29 26.91 -20.14
N PRO A 669 2.37 27.69 -20.04
CA PRO A 669 2.96 28.09 -18.76
C PRO A 669 1.94 28.76 -17.83
N GLY A 670 1.91 28.34 -16.56
CA GLY A 670 0.93 28.83 -15.58
C GLY A 670 -0.46 28.18 -15.67
N SER A 671 -0.68 27.25 -16.60
CA SER A 671 -1.76 26.27 -16.46
C SER A 671 -1.25 25.03 -15.70
N GLY A 672 -2.13 24.25 -15.09
CA GLY A 672 -1.74 23.09 -14.27
C GLY A 672 -1.68 23.30 -12.76
N ARG A 673 -0.96 22.38 -12.11
CA ARG A 673 -0.87 22.24 -10.65
C ARG A 673 -0.01 23.33 -10.03
N ARG A 674 -0.58 24.14 -9.13
CA ARG A 674 0.12 25.22 -8.41
C ARG A 674 1.10 24.72 -7.33
N ASP A 675 1.02 23.44 -6.97
CA ASP A 675 1.89 22.76 -6.01
C ASP A 675 3.06 22.04 -6.70
N ALA A 676 3.16 22.03 -8.04
CA ALA A 676 4.31 21.45 -8.74
C ALA A 676 5.55 22.36 -8.64
N TYR A 677 6.72 21.78 -8.33
CA TYR A 677 7.99 22.51 -8.24
C TYR A 677 9.22 21.60 -8.49
N ASP A 678 10.31 22.20 -8.99
CA ASP A 678 11.65 21.61 -9.07
C ASP A 678 12.64 22.65 -8.55
N ARG A 679 13.49 22.25 -7.60
CA ARG A 679 14.35 23.19 -6.88
C ARG A 679 15.72 22.62 -6.59
N TRP A 680 16.70 23.45 -6.89
CA TRP A 680 18.07 23.32 -6.45
C TRP A 680 18.27 24.04 -5.13
N PHE A 681 19.01 23.40 -4.23
CA PHE A 681 19.55 24.00 -3.03
C PHE A 681 21.04 23.63 -2.94
N LEU A 682 21.88 24.62 -2.72
CA LEU A 682 23.32 24.48 -2.65
C LEU A 682 23.78 25.17 -1.38
N ASN A 683 24.70 24.58 -0.64
CA ASN A 683 25.40 25.27 0.43
C ASN A 683 26.91 25.00 0.40
N GLY A 684 27.64 25.82 1.14
CA GLY A 684 29.07 25.65 1.33
C GLY A 684 29.55 26.36 2.59
N TYR A 685 30.57 25.79 3.19
CA TYR A 685 31.18 26.27 4.43
C TYR A 685 32.68 26.02 4.43
N ASP A 686 33.41 26.94 5.06
CA ASP A 686 34.84 26.75 5.24
C ASP A 686 35.10 25.64 6.26
N ILE A 687 36.24 24.96 6.13
CA ILE A 687 36.59 23.83 7.01
C ILE A 687 36.75 24.22 8.49
N HIS A 688 36.90 25.52 8.80
CA HIS A 688 37.00 26.02 10.17
C HIS A 688 35.66 26.48 10.75
N GLY A 689 34.59 26.53 9.94
CA GLY A 689 33.27 26.95 10.37
C GLY A 689 33.21 28.42 10.79
N LYS A 690 33.84 29.29 10.01
CA LYS A 690 33.75 30.75 10.09
C LYS A 690 32.71 31.34 9.13
N TYR A 691 32.54 30.74 7.95
CA TYR A 691 31.70 31.26 6.88
C TYR A 691 30.75 30.18 6.39
N PHE A 692 29.56 30.62 5.99
CA PHE A 692 28.56 29.74 5.40
C PHE A 692 27.81 30.50 4.31
N PHE A 693 27.52 29.85 3.20
CA PHE A 693 26.60 30.36 2.20
C PHE A 693 25.59 29.30 1.79
N ALA A 694 24.43 29.76 1.34
CA ALA A 694 23.46 28.94 0.64
C ALA A 694 22.95 29.67 -0.61
N ALA A 695 22.68 28.91 -1.65
CA ALA A 695 22.01 29.34 -2.86
C ALA A 695 20.83 28.42 -3.15
N ALA A 696 19.80 28.95 -3.78
CA ALA A 696 18.68 28.15 -4.25
C ALA A 696 18.15 28.71 -5.55
N LEU A 697 17.59 27.83 -6.37
CA LEU A 697 16.87 28.18 -7.60
C LEU A 697 15.68 27.24 -7.75
N GLY A 698 14.47 27.79 -7.80
CA GLY A 698 13.24 27.04 -7.92
C GLY A 698 12.45 27.42 -9.17
N VAL A 699 11.87 26.41 -9.82
CA VAL A 699 10.93 26.57 -10.95
C VAL A 699 9.55 26.10 -10.48
N TYR A 700 8.52 26.92 -10.72
CA TYR A 700 7.13 26.68 -10.30
C TYR A 700 6.19 26.75 -11.52
N PRO A 701 6.04 25.64 -12.25
CA PRO A 701 5.36 25.61 -13.54
C PRO A 701 3.93 26.18 -13.52
N GLY A 702 3.07 25.67 -12.61
CA GLY A 702 1.68 26.11 -12.48
C GLY A 702 1.50 27.52 -11.90
N ARG A 703 2.60 28.18 -11.51
CA ARG A 703 2.62 29.57 -11.05
C ARG A 703 3.25 30.54 -12.05
N ARG A 704 3.89 30.02 -13.10
CA ARG A 704 4.68 30.80 -14.07
C ARG A 704 5.80 31.62 -13.39
N VAL A 705 6.43 31.06 -12.35
CA VAL A 705 7.48 31.74 -11.57
C VAL A 705 8.78 30.93 -11.63
N VAL A 706 9.90 31.64 -11.77
CA VAL A 706 11.25 31.15 -11.44
C VAL A 706 11.81 32.07 -10.37
N ASP A 707 12.30 31.50 -9.27
CA ASP A 707 12.97 32.25 -8.22
C ASP A 707 14.40 31.75 -7.99
N ALA A 708 15.24 32.64 -7.48
CA ALA A 708 16.56 32.29 -6.99
C ALA A 708 16.92 33.14 -5.77
N SER A 709 17.82 32.61 -4.96
CA SER A 709 18.36 33.31 -3.81
C SER A 709 19.81 32.93 -3.59
N PHE A 710 20.60 33.88 -3.09
CA PHE A 710 21.92 33.64 -2.54
C PHE A 710 22.01 34.34 -1.19
N SER A 711 22.60 33.67 -0.21
CA SER A 711 22.73 34.20 1.13
C SER A 711 24.06 33.75 1.73
N CYS A 712 24.79 34.66 2.36
CA CYS A 712 26.09 34.36 2.97
C CYS A 712 26.20 35.01 4.36
N VAL A 713 26.70 34.26 5.33
CA VAL A 713 26.98 34.73 6.70
C VAL A 713 28.45 35.10 6.78
N ILE A 714 28.72 36.37 7.07
CA ILE A 714 30.06 36.92 7.29
C ILE A 714 30.01 37.74 8.57
N ASP A 715 30.87 37.39 9.54
CA ASP A 715 31.03 38.11 10.80
C ASP A 715 29.70 38.42 11.54
N GLY A 716 28.80 37.43 11.59
CA GLY A 716 27.50 37.53 12.27
C GLY A 716 26.40 38.25 11.48
N ILE A 717 26.68 38.69 10.25
CA ILE A 717 25.69 39.31 9.36
C ILE A 717 25.39 38.35 8.22
N GLN A 718 24.12 37.99 8.07
CA GLN A 718 23.62 37.22 6.94
C GLN A 718 23.14 38.16 5.84
N HIS A 719 23.89 38.22 4.74
CA HIS A 719 23.60 39.05 3.58
C HIS A 719 22.80 38.23 2.58
N ASN A 720 21.56 38.64 2.29
CA ASN A 720 20.68 37.90 1.40
C ASN A 720 20.33 38.69 0.16
N ILE A 721 20.30 38.00 -0.97
CA ILE A 721 19.75 38.47 -2.22
C ILE A 721 18.74 37.45 -2.73
N ARG A 722 17.57 37.93 -3.14
CA ARG A 722 16.49 37.13 -3.72
C ARG A 722 16.09 37.77 -5.03
N ALA A 723 15.85 36.95 -6.03
CA ALA A 723 15.38 37.36 -7.34
C ALA A 723 14.23 36.47 -7.77
N SER A 724 13.25 37.06 -8.46
CA SER A 724 12.10 36.35 -9.01
C SER A 724 11.76 36.95 -10.36
N ARG A 725 11.41 36.09 -11.31
CA ARG A 725 10.97 36.47 -12.65
C ARG A 725 9.85 35.57 -13.13
N LYS A 726 9.19 35.98 -14.20
CA LYS A 726 8.25 35.11 -14.90
C LYS A 726 9.00 34.00 -15.62
N LEU A 727 8.40 32.81 -15.60
CA LEU A 727 8.78 31.71 -16.47
C LEU A 727 8.28 32.04 -17.89
N SER A 728 9.21 32.12 -18.85
CA SER A 728 8.87 32.44 -20.24
C SER A 728 8.31 31.22 -20.99
N GLU A 729 7.68 31.45 -22.14
CA GLU A 729 7.15 30.37 -22.99
C GLU A 729 8.25 29.58 -23.71
N GLU A 730 9.41 30.21 -23.96
CA GLU A 730 10.59 29.56 -24.57
C GLU A 730 11.32 28.62 -23.59
N GLU A 731 11.18 28.87 -22.29
CA GLU A 731 11.74 28.07 -21.20
C GLU A 731 10.83 26.90 -20.79
N TRP A 732 9.63 26.81 -21.36
CA TRP A 732 8.65 25.78 -21.05
C TRP A 732 8.91 24.50 -21.86
N PRO A 733 8.75 23.30 -21.28
CA PRO A 733 8.79 22.04 -22.02
C PRO A 733 7.77 22.04 -23.17
N GLN A 734 8.26 22.06 -24.42
CA GLN A 734 7.42 21.87 -25.60
C GLN A 734 7.42 20.39 -25.97
N TYR A 735 6.33 19.69 -25.67
CA TYR A 735 6.13 18.30 -26.09
C TYR A 735 5.68 18.27 -27.56
N ASP A 736 6.50 17.75 -28.47
CA ASP A 736 6.11 17.49 -29.86
C ASP A 736 5.27 16.20 -29.91
N TYR A 737 3.95 16.37 -29.87
CA TYR A 737 3.00 15.26 -29.87
C TYR A 737 2.80 14.62 -31.26
N GLU A 738 3.30 15.22 -32.35
CA GLU A 738 2.94 14.79 -33.70
C GLU A 738 3.91 13.77 -34.33
N ASN A 739 5.20 13.74 -33.93
CA ASN A 739 6.21 13.00 -34.71
C ASN A 739 6.90 11.80 -34.06
N ASP A 740 6.93 11.63 -32.73
CA ASP A 740 7.49 10.43 -32.10
C ASP A 740 7.16 10.40 -30.60
N LYS A 741 6.55 9.31 -30.11
CA LYS A 741 6.23 9.12 -28.67
C LYS A 741 7.47 9.04 -27.77
N SER A 742 8.67 9.09 -28.34
CA SER A 742 9.95 8.97 -27.64
C SER A 742 10.87 10.19 -27.75
N ARG A 743 10.51 11.22 -28.53
CA ARG A 743 11.34 12.43 -28.70
C ARG A 743 10.65 13.66 -28.12
N CYS A 744 10.91 13.94 -26.85
CA CYS A 744 10.86 15.33 -26.40
C CYS A 744 12.00 16.06 -27.12
N SER A 745 11.74 17.16 -27.81
CA SER A 745 12.80 18.15 -28.01
C SER A 745 13.09 18.68 -26.60
N PRO A 746 14.30 18.49 -26.04
CA PRO A 746 14.57 18.97 -24.69
C PRO A 746 14.30 20.47 -24.69
N PRO A 747 13.50 21.00 -23.75
CA PRO A 747 13.38 22.44 -23.63
C PRO A 747 14.78 23.03 -23.55
N SER A 748 14.99 24.16 -24.20
CA SER A 748 16.14 25.02 -24.01
C SER A 748 16.18 25.63 -22.59
N PHE A 749 15.80 24.87 -21.57
CA PHE A 749 16.13 25.18 -20.19
C PHE A 749 17.55 24.65 -19.93
N ILE A 750 18.46 25.49 -20.41
CA ILE A 750 19.86 25.25 -20.72
C ILE A 750 20.65 24.91 -19.46
N ALA A 751 21.80 24.27 -19.67
CA ALA A 751 22.92 24.18 -18.74
C ALA A 751 23.35 25.52 -18.05
N GLU A 752 22.64 26.63 -18.25
CA GLU A 752 22.76 27.94 -17.62
C GLU A 752 21.37 28.44 -17.22
N SER A 753 21.08 28.44 -15.91
CA SER A 753 19.81 28.90 -15.33
C SER A 753 20.03 30.22 -14.59
N GLN A 754 19.59 31.34 -15.18
CA GLN A 754 19.75 32.68 -14.63
C GLN A 754 18.43 33.29 -14.15
N VAL A 755 18.47 33.90 -12.96
CA VAL A 755 17.40 34.70 -12.38
C VAL A 755 17.99 36.01 -11.87
N GLY A 756 17.92 37.03 -12.71
CA GLY A 756 18.54 38.33 -12.44
C GLY A 756 20.05 38.20 -12.18
N PRO A 757 20.55 38.61 -11.00
CA PRO A 757 21.98 38.58 -10.71
C PRO A 757 22.52 37.19 -10.40
N ILE A 758 21.67 36.17 -10.20
CA ILE A 758 22.06 34.83 -9.76
C ILE A 758 21.99 33.86 -10.94
N SER A 759 23.05 33.09 -11.18
CA SER A 759 23.08 32.04 -12.19
C SER A 759 23.68 30.75 -11.67
N ILE A 760 23.06 29.62 -12.00
CA ILE A 760 23.57 28.27 -11.79
C ILE A 760 23.80 27.63 -13.16
N SER A 761 25.04 27.23 -13.45
CA SER A 761 25.42 26.63 -14.73
C SER A 761 26.01 25.24 -14.54
N VAL A 762 25.36 24.21 -15.10
CA VAL A 762 25.85 22.83 -15.09
C VAL A 762 27.03 22.71 -16.05
N LEU A 763 28.22 22.48 -15.54
CA LEU A 763 29.43 22.30 -16.36
C LEU A 763 29.58 20.85 -16.80
N LYS A 764 29.37 19.92 -15.86
CA LYS A 764 29.34 18.48 -16.07
C LYS A 764 28.23 17.88 -15.20
N PRO A 765 27.22 17.21 -15.77
CA PRO A 765 26.09 16.67 -15.03
C PRO A 765 26.54 15.83 -13.84
N LEU A 766 25.98 16.08 -12.66
CA LEU A 766 26.28 15.40 -11.37
C LEU A 766 27.75 15.48 -10.90
N GLU A 767 28.65 16.08 -11.67
CA GLU A 767 30.08 16.18 -11.37
C GLU A 767 30.52 17.61 -11.02
N SER A 768 30.04 18.63 -11.77
CA SER A 768 30.50 20.01 -11.59
C SER A 768 29.50 21.06 -12.06
N VAL A 769 29.30 22.08 -11.23
CA VAL A 769 28.38 23.20 -11.48
C VAL A 769 29.04 24.51 -11.04
N ARG A 770 28.78 25.57 -11.79
CA ARG A 770 29.19 26.94 -11.48
C ARG A 770 28.03 27.74 -10.91
N LEU A 771 28.25 28.44 -9.80
CA LEU A 771 27.34 29.41 -9.21
C LEU A 771 27.97 30.80 -9.37
N THR A 772 27.24 31.72 -10.00
CA THR A 772 27.65 33.13 -10.09
C THR A 772 26.58 34.05 -9.52
N VAL A 773 27.01 35.11 -8.85
CA VAL A 773 26.14 36.20 -8.39
C VAL A 773 26.79 37.52 -8.75
N THR A 774 26.15 38.34 -9.58
CA THR A 774 26.69 39.64 -10.00
C THR A 774 25.71 40.76 -9.70
N LEU A 775 25.89 41.41 -8.55
CA LEU A 775 25.22 42.65 -8.18
C LEU A 775 26.29 43.75 -7.96
N PRO A 776 26.55 44.60 -8.98
CA PRO A 776 27.65 45.56 -8.96
C PRO A 776 27.66 46.44 -7.70
N GLY A 777 28.82 46.50 -7.03
CA GLY A 777 29.01 47.30 -5.82
C GLY A 777 28.51 46.68 -4.52
N GLU A 778 27.77 45.57 -4.57
CA GLU A 778 27.21 44.89 -3.41
C GLU A 778 27.74 43.47 -3.22
N ILE A 779 27.51 42.58 -4.20
CA ILE A 779 27.82 41.15 -4.14
C ILE A 779 28.40 40.67 -5.47
N LEU A 780 29.59 40.07 -5.42
CA LEU A 780 30.20 39.35 -6.55
C LEU A 780 30.59 37.94 -6.09
N VAL A 781 30.08 36.92 -6.75
CA VAL A 781 30.34 35.51 -6.42
C VAL A 781 30.65 34.78 -7.72
N ASP A 782 31.72 34.00 -7.70
CA ASP A 782 32.08 33.08 -8.78
C ASP A 782 32.67 31.82 -8.15
N LEU A 783 31.85 30.76 -8.11
CA LEU A 783 32.15 29.52 -7.43
C LEU A 783 31.91 28.34 -8.37
N VAL A 784 32.78 27.35 -8.34
CA VAL A 784 32.60 26.07 -9.02
C VAL A 784 32.67 24.98 -7.98
N PHE A 785 31.70 24.08 -7.97
CA PHE A 785 31.82 22.85 -7.19
C PHE A 785 32.32 21.68 -8.05
N GLU A 786 32.94 20.74 -7.36
CA GLU A 786 33.18 19.37 -7.83
C GLU A 786 32.53 18.38 -6.85
N ALA A 787 31.91 17.33 -7.37
CA ALA A 787 31.33 16.27 -6.55
C ALA A 787 32.43 15.56 -5.73
N ARG A 788 32.20 15.38 -4.43
CA ARG A 788 33.04 14.52 -3.58
C ARG A 788 32.57 13.07 -3.64
N TYR A 789 31.25 12.88 -3.68
CA TYR A 789 30.61 11.57 -3.69
C TYR A 789 29.40 11.57 -4.65
N SER A 790 28.97 10.38 -5.05
CA SER A 790 27.76 10.22 -5.85
C SER A 790 26.50 10.66 -5.08
N PRO A 791 25.51 11.24 -5.77
CA PRO A 791 24.26 11.65 -5.15
C PRO A 791 23.54 10.45 -4.53
N GLN A 792 22.86 10.67 -3.40
CA GLN A 792 21.98 9.68 -2.78
C GLN A 792 20.54 10.15 -2.84
N MET A 793 19.66 9.26 -3.27
CA MET A 793 18.23 9.46 -3.19
C MET A 793 17.76 9.29 -1.75
N GLU A 794 17.02 10.28 -1.25
CA GLU A 794 16.28 10.15 0.00
C GLU A 794 15.00 9.34 -0.24
N PRO A 795 14.43 8.70 0.80
CA PRO A 795 13.14 8.05 0.67
C PRO A 795 12.06 9.06 0.26
N HIS A 796 11.14 8.62 -0.59
CA HIS A 796 10.06 9.46 -1.10
C HIS A 796 9.28 10.14 0.04
N TYR A 797 9.06 11.44 -0.07
CA TYR A 797 8.20 12.17 0.85
C TYR A 797 6.76 11.92 0.43
N ASP A 798 6.02 11.13 1.21
CA ASP A 798 4.66 10.69 0.88
C ASP A 798 3.59 11.41 1.72
N GLN A 799 2.73 12.16 1.04
CA GLN A 799 1.62 12.93 1.62
C GLN A 799 0.57 12.06 2.32
N THR A 800 0.56 10.75 2.12
CA THR A 800 -0.35 9.84 2.83
C THR A 800 0.01 9.69 4.31
N LYS A 801 1.25 10.01 4.69
CA LYS A 801 1.69 9.97 6.08
C LYS A 801 1.35 11.29 6.79
N PRO A 802 0.70 11.24 7.96
CA PRO A 802 0.12 12.42 8.60
C PRO A 802 1.14 13.48 9.03
N HIS A 803 2.38 13.10 9.36
CA HIS A 803 3.41 14.01 9.89
C HIS A 803 4.50 14.39 8.86
N ILE A 804 4.40 13.84 7.63
CA ILE A 804 5.20 14.27 6.48
C ILE A 804 4.77 15.67 5.98
N GLY A 805 3.55 16.09 6.32
CA GLY A 805 2.90 17.26 5.76
C GLY A 805 2.27 16.95 4.40
N GLU A 806 1.91 17.97 3.66
CA GLU A 806 1.31 17.83 2.31
C GLU A 806 2.39 17.62 1.22
N PHE A 807 3.56 17.09 1.58
CA PHE A 807 4.68 16.87 0.66
C PHE A 807 4.51 15.58 -0.13
N ASN A 808 4.73 15.66 -1.45
CA ASN A 808 4.74 14.50 -2.34
C ASN A 808 5.81 14.67 -3.41
N TYR A 809 7.07 14.47 -3.04
CA TYR A 809 8.23 14.78 -3.87
C TYR A 809 9.39 13.80 -3.66
N ASP A 810 10.28 13.76 -4.65
CA ASP A 810 11.57 13.08 -4.59
C ASP A 810 12.68 14.09 -4.27
N ARG A 811 13.73 13.62 -3.59
CA ARG A 811 14.89 14.44 -3.23
C ARG A 811 16.18 13.63 -3.31
N LEU A 812 17.25 14.27 -3.78
CA LEU A 812 18.61 13.77 -3.66
C LEU A 812 19.48 14.71 -2.85
N THR A 813 20.49 14.13 -2.21
CA THR A 813 21.55 14.83 -1.49
C THR A 813 22.92 14.37 -2.00
N GLN A 814 23.80 15.32 -2.30
CA GLN A 814 25.15 15.08 -2.82
C GLN A 814 26.15 15.96 -2.10
N LEU A 815 27.29 15.39 -1.71
CA LEU A 815 28.34 16.11 -1.00
C LEU A 815 29.37 16.62 -2.01
N ILE A 816 29.74 17.89 -1.87
CA ILE A 816 30.50 18.63 -2.88
C ILE A 816 31.65 19.41 -2.22
N LYS A 817 32.61 19.85 -3.04
CA LYS A 817 33.68 20.78 -2.65
C LYS A 817 33.70 21.99 -3.59
N TRP A 818 33.96 23.17 -3.05
CA TRP A 818 33.89 24.45 -3.74
C TRP A 818 35.27 25.07 -3.94
N LYS A 819 35.44 25.75 -5.08
CA LYS A 819 36.56 26.66 -5.36
C LYS A 819 36.07 27.95 -6.00
N GLY A 820 36.76 29.07 -5.78
CA GLY A 820 36.46 30.36 -6.40
C GLY A 820 36.56 31.53 -5.42
N SER A 821 35.66 32.51 -5.53
CA SER A 821 35.67 33.69 -4.64
C SER A 821 34.28 34.25 -4.34
N ILE A 822 34.16 34.85 -3.16
CA ILE A 822 32.98 35.58 -2.69
C ILE A 822 33.43 36.99 -2.28
N THR A 823 32.86 38.02 -2.88
CA THR A 823 33.07 39.42 -2.49
C THR A 823 31.74 40.02 -2.03
N ILE A 824 31.66 40.37 -0.74
CA ILE A 824 30.49 41.00 -0.11
C ILE A 824 30.99 42.10 0.82
N ALA A 825 30.30 43.24 0.87
CA ALA A 825 30.67 44.36 1.74
C ALA A 825 32.13 44.83 1.59
N LYS A 826 32.67 44.77 0.35
CA LYS A 826 34.08 45.08 -0.02
C LYS A 826 35.13 44.12 0.56
N GLN A 827 34.72 43.05 1.22
CA GLN A 827 35.61 41.97 1.66
C GLN A 827 35.58 40.85 0.61
N THR A 828 36.75 40.45 0.12
CA THR A 828 36.90 39.29 -0.76
C THR A 828 37.42 38.10 0.03
N ILE A 829 36.67 36.99 -0.03
CA ILE A 829 36.99 35.71 0.57
C ILE A 829 37.38 34.76 -0.57
N GLN A 830 38.59 34.22 -0.50
CA GLN A 830 39.02 33.14 -1.39
C GLN A 830 38.43 31.81 -0.89
N VAL A 831 37.76 31.10 -1.78
CA VAL A 831 37.16 29.80 -1.51
C VAL A 831 38.10 28.75 -2.09
N CYS A 832 38.82 28.07 -1.21
CA CYS A 832 39.74 26.98 -1.55
C CYS A 832 39.33 25.74 -0.77
N ASP A 833 38.87 24.70 -1.47
CA ASP A 833 38.48 23.41 -0.90
C ASP A 833 37.45 23.51 0.25
N TRP A 834 36.52 24.46 0.15
CA TRP A 834 35.38 24.50 1.07
C TRP A 834 34.49 23.30 0.81
N TRP A 835 33.92 22.72 1.86
CA TRP A 835 32.96 21.62 1.71
C TRP A 835 31.55 22.17 1.61
N GLY A 836 30.64 21.34 1.12
CA GLY A 836 29.25 21.73 1.01
C GLY A 836 28.36 20.57 0.61
N THR A 837 27.11 20.94 0.35
CA THR A 837 26.06 20.01 -0.01
C THR A 837 25.24 20.58 -1.15
N ARG A 838 24.90 19.70 -2.07
CA ARG A 838 23.90 19.89 -3.10
C ARG A 838 22.67 19.06 -2.74
N ASP A 839 21.54 19.72 -2.73
CA ASP A 839 20.20 19.13 -2.64
C ASP A 839 19.45 19.49 -3.92
N ARG A 840 18.74 18.51 -4.46
CA ARG A 840 17.71 18.75 -5.46
C ARG A 840 16.43 18.04 -5.07
N SER A 841 15.30 18.74 -5.13
CA SER A 841 13.97 18.19 -4.86
C SER A 841 12.96 18.58 -5.93
N TRP A 842 12.11 17.64 -6.32
CA TRP A 842 11.11 17.83 -7.38
C TRP A 842 9.85 17.02 -7.13
N GLY A 843 8.70 17.56 -7.53
CA GLY A 843 7.40 16.91 -7.37
C GLY A 843 6.35 17.90 -6.91
N ARG A 844 5.59 17.54 -5.87
CA ARG A 844 4.50 18.35 -5.33
C ARG A 844 4.78 18.83 -3.91
N ARG A 845 4.69 20.14 -3.72
CA ARG A 845 4.85 20.83 -2.44
C ARG A 845 3.91 22.04 -2.38
N PRO A 846 3.10 22.17 -1.33
CA PRO A 846 2.29 23.36 -1.16
C PRO A 846 3.16 24.58 -0.87
N HIS A 847 2.71 25.72 -1.39
CA HIS A 847 3.32 27.02 -1.12
C HIS A 847 2.27 27.98 -0.54
N PRO A 848 1.86 27.80 0.75
CA PRO A 848 0.76 28.57 1.34
C PRO A 848 1.00 30.07 1.33
N VAL A 849 2.26 30.51 1.51
CA VAL A 849 2.63 31.92 1.43
C VAL A 849 2.35 32.50 0.04
N ALA A 850 2.59 31.73 -1.03
CA ALA A 850 2.33 32.15 -2.39
C ALA A 850 0.86 32.05 -2.81
N ASP A 851 0.03 31.32 -2.07
CA ASP A 851 -1.42 31.23 -2.29
C ASP A 851 -2.23 32.29 -1.55
N HIS A 852 -1.58 33.05 -0.67
CA HIS A 852 -2.19 34.16 0.04
C HIS A 852 -1.68 35.51 -0.48
N SER A 853 -2.53 36.55 -0.36
CA SER A 853 -2.14 37.90 -0.75
C SER A 853 -1.07 38.46 0.19
N ARG A 854 -0.19 39.32 -0.33
CA ARG A 854 0.84 40.02 0.46
C ARG A 854 0.29 40.67 1.75
N PRO A 855 -0.85 41.39 1.75
CA PRO A 855 -1.43 41.93 2.98
C PRO A 855 -1.87 40.85 3.98
N SER A 856 -2.35 39.70 3.50
CA SER A 856 -2.73 38.57 4.34
C SER A 856 -1.52 37.96 5.05
N ASN A 857 -0.42 37.74 4.32
CA ASN A 857 0.83 37.22 4.88
C ASN A 857 1.42 38.17 5.92
N LEU A 858 1.46 39.47 5.62
CA LEU A 858 1.94 40.49 6.57
C LEU A 858 1.08 40.54 7.85
N ARG A 859 -0.26 40.46 7.72
CA ARG A 859 -1.15 40.41 8.89
C ARG A 859 -0.95 39.15 9.71
N ARG A 860 -0.90 37.98 9.06
CA ARG A 860 -0.64 36.69 9.72
C ARG A 860 0.66 36.75 10.51
N ASN A 861 1.72 37.25 9.88
CA ASN A 861 3.04 37.37 10.48
C ASN A 861 3.06 38.37 11.64
N ALA A 862 2.40 39.53 11.52
CA ALA A 862 2.26 40.48 12.62
C ALA A 862 1.51 39.88 13.83
N ILE A 863 0.52 39.01 13.59
CA ILE A 863 -0.20 38.30 14.65
C ILE A 863 0.73 37.28 15.34
N VAL A 864 1.45 36.46 14.57
CA VAL A 864 2.31 35.42 15.16
C VAL A 864 3.62 35.97 15.73
N ALA A 865 4.06 37.17 15.35
CA ALA A 865 5.20 37.86 15.95
C ALA A 865 4.90 38.37 17.37
N SER A 866 3.62 38.61 17.72
CA SER A 866 3.23 39.01 19.08
C SER A 866 3.24 37.83 20.05
N ALA A 867 4.12 37.89 21.06
CA ALA A 867 4.19 36.89 22.13
C ALA A 867 2.84 36.69 22.86
N GLN A 868 2.07 37.78 23.06
CA GLN A 868 0.75 37.72 23.69
C GLN A 868 -0.27 36.98 22.80
N CYS A 869 -0.24 37.24 21.48
CA CYS A 869 -1.09 36.55 20.52
C CYS A 869 -0.73 35.07 20.41
N ARG A 870 0.57 34.72 20.39
CA ARG A 870 1.03 33.31 20.42
C ARG A 870 0.52 32.56 21.65
N LYS A 871 0.56 33.17 22.84
CA LYS A 871 -0.01 32.59 24.07
C LYS A 871 -1.51 32.33 23.94
N VAL A 872 -2.27 33.28 23.41
CA VAL A 872 -3.72 33.11 23.18
C VAL A 872 -3.99 32.00 22.15
N LEU A 873 -3.26 31.99 21.04
CA LEU A 873 -3.37 30.96 20.01
C LEU A 873 -3.03 29.56 20.54
N ASN A 874 -2.00 29.43 21.39
CA ASN A 874 -1.68 28.17 22.07
C ASN A 874 -2.82 27.68 22.95
N CYS A 875 -3.45 28.56 23.74
CA CYS A 875 -4.60 28.18 24.57
C CYS A 875 -5.77 27.70 23.71
N LEU A 876 -6.05 28.37 22.59
CA LEU A 876 -7.17 28.03 21.70
C LEU A 876 -6.92 26.77 20.89
N MET A 877 -5.68 26.55 20.43
CA MET A 877 -5.32 25.49 19.48
C MET A 877 -4.61 24.30 20.11
N LYS A 878 -4.53 24.20 21.45
CA LYS A 878 -3.83 23.11 22.14
C LYS A 878 -4.29 21.71 21.70
N LYS A 879 -5.57 21.52 21.38
CA LYS A 879 -6.13 20.24 20.90
C LYS A 879 -5.96 19.98 19.40
N TRP A 880 -5.59 21.00 18.62
CA TRP A 880 -5.55 20.96 17.14
C TRP A 880 -4.22 21.49 16.59
N SER A 881 -3.15 21.41 17.39
CA SER A 881 -1.85 21.96 16.99
C SER A 881 -1.27 21.12 15.86
N PRO A 882 -1.00 21.70 14.68
CA PRO A 882 -0.29 20.97 13.63
C PRO A 882 1.10 20.59 14.14
N GLN A 883 1.58 19.42 13.71
CA GLN A 883 2.89 18.90 14.09
C GLN A 883 3.73 18.69 12.82
N PHE A 884 5.00 19.10 12.90
CA PHE A 884 6.02 18.86 11.88
C PHE A 884 7.38 18.85 12.58
N TYR A 885 8.05 17.70 12.62
CA TYR A 885 9.39 17.56 13.17
C TYR A 885 10.33 17.07 12.09
N TRP A 886 11.33 17.87 11.74
CA TRP A 886 12.29 17.52 10.70
C TRP A 886 13.70 17.95 11.07
N ILE A 887 14.64 17.02 10.88
CA ILE A 887 16.07 17.22 11.00
C ILE A 887 16.74 16.68 9.73
N TRP A 888 17.65 17.45 9.15
CA TRP A 888 18.48 17.04 8.01
C TRP A 888 19.93 17.49 8.21
N CYS A 889 20.86 16.55 8.15
CA CYS A 889 22.25 16.70 8.57
C CYS A 889 23.22 16.10 7.54
N PRO A 890 23.63 16.85 6.52
CA PRO A 890 24.78 16.52 5.72
C PRO A 890 26.07 16.92 6.46
N ILE A 891 26.99 15.98 6.56
CA ILE A 891 28.24 16.07 7.33
C ILE A 891 29.39 15.72 6.41
N ASN A 892 30.37 16.61 6.33
CA ASN A 892 31.61 16.39 5.60
C ASN A 892 32.74 16.11 6.62
N LEU A 893 33.45 14.99 6.43
CA LEU A 893 34.62 14.60 7.21
C LEU A 893 35.86 14.64 6.28
N GLU A 894 37.04 14.54 6.88
CA GLU A 894 38.31 14.60 6.13
C GLU A 894 38.43 13.48 5.09
N PHE A 895 38.20 12.23 5.50
CA PHE A 895 38.34 11.03 4.66
C PHE A 895 36.99 10.39 4.25
N GLY A 896 35.89 11.03 4.62
CA GLY A 896 34.54 10.50 4.40
C GLY A 896 33.46 11.57 4.45
N ALA A 897 32.21 11.14 4.36
CA ALA A 897 31.06 11.99 4.65
C ALA A 897 29.93 11.16 5.24
N ILE A 898 28.96 11.82 5.86
CA ILE A 898 27.77 11.18 6.40
C ILE A 898 26.56 12.07 6.08
N THR A 899 25.46 11.46 5.65
CA THR A 899 24.16 12.15 5.59
C THR A 899 23.22 11.48 6.56
N TYR A 900 22.44 12.26 7.28
CA TYR A 900 21.41 11.77 8.19
C TYR A 900 20.18 12.67 8.09
N HIS A 901 18.99 12.11 7.99
CA HIS A 901 17.76 12.88 8.18
C HIS A 901 16.71 12.06 8.91
N SER A 902 15.81 12.77 9.59
CA SER A 902 14.73 12.16 10.34
C SER A 902 13.53 13.10 10.42
N GLN A 903 12.38 12.54 10.09
CA GLN A 903 11.07 13.14 10.24
C GLN A 903 10.23 12.25 11.16
N GLN A 904 9.67 12.83 12.21
CA GLN A 904 9.05 12.09 13.31
C GLN A 904 7.61 12.54 13.56
N ASP A 905 6.80 11.60 14.03
CA ASP A 905 5.47 11.89 14.57
C ASP A 905 5.52 12.51 15.98
N VAL A 906 4.35 12.72 16.59
CA VAL A 906 4.24 13.31 17.93
C VAL A 906 4.96 12.50 19.02
N GLU A 907 5.05 11.18 18.86
CA GLU A 907 5.62 10.24 19.84
C GLU A 907 7.13 10.00 19.61
N GLY A 908 7.69 10.55 18.53
CA GLY A 908 9.10 10.39 18.17
C GLY A 908 9.36 9.21 17.23
N LYS A 909 8.31 8.59 16.69
CA LYS A 909 8.48 7.50 15.71
C LYS A 909 8.84 8.09 14.36
N VAL A 910 9.89 7.54 13.75
CA VAL A 910 10.36 7.97 12.43
C VAL A 910 9.36 7.55 11.35
N GLU A 911 8.80 8.52 10.62
CA GLU A 911 7.93 8.30 9.46
C GLU A 911 8.70 8.37 8.14
N ASN A 912 9.73 9.21 8.08
CA ASN A 912 10.70 9.28 6.99
C ASN A 912 12.10 9.52 7.56
N GLY A 913 13.11 8.83 7.05
CA GLY A 913 14.46 8.94 7.57
C GLY A 913 15.44 8.03 6.83
N ALA A 914 16.66 8.51 6.65
CA ALA A 914 17.76 7.72 6.10
C ALA A 914 19.09 8.20 6.65
N ALA A 915 20.09 7.31 6.57
CA ALA A 915 21.46 7.61 6.92
C ALA A 915 22.42 6.89 5.97
N HIS A 916 23.46 7.58 5.52
CA HIS A 916 24.46 7.04 4.60
C HIS A 916 25.86 7.46 5.05
N ILE A 917 26.83 6.56 4.92
CA ILE A 917 28.25 6.81 5.17
C ILE A 917 29.00 6.66 3.85
N PHE A 918 29.83 7.65 3.53
CA PHE A 918 30.61 7.73 2.29
C PHE A 918 32.11 7.69 2.60
N GLY A 919 32.88 7.03 1.73
CA GLY A 919 34.32 6.85 1.93
C GLY A 919 34.66 6.10 3.21
N ASP A 920 35.89 6.23 3.69
CA ASP A 920 36.31 5.72 4.99
C ASP A 920 36.54 6.89 5.96
N PRO A 921 35.53 7.30 6.75
CA PRO A 921 35.65 8.41 7.67
C PRO A 921 36.83 8.33 8.64
N PHE A 922 37.33 7.13 8.91
CA PHE A 922 38.32 6.85 9.95
C PHE A 922 39.70 6.48 9.38
N ASN A 923 39.93 6.63 8.08
CA ASN A 923 41.25 6.53 7.44
C ASN A 923 42.02 5.22 7.74
N GLY A 924 41.36 4.07 7.66
CA GLY A 924 41.98 2.75 7.84
C GLY A 924 42.43 2.42 9.27
N SER A 925 42.14 3.28 10.26
CA SER A 925 42.54 3.08 11.67
C SER A 925 41.75 2.00 12.41
N VAL A 926 40.75 1.39 11.75
CA VAL A 926 39.94 0.31 12.30
C VAL A 926 40.36 -1.01 11.66
N SER A 927 40.83 -1.98 12.46
CA SER A 927 41.20 -3.31 11.98
C SER A 927 39.96 -4.14 11.62
N TYR A 928 40.06 -4.88 10.52
CA TYR A 928 38.95 -5.63 9.92
C TYR A 928 38.94 -7.09 10.39
N PRO A 929 37.80 -7.68 10.78
CA PRO A 929 37.66 -9.12 10.87
C PRO A 929 37.56 -9.71 9.45
N ASP A 930 38.44 -10.68 9.14
CA ASP A 930 38.58 -11.43 7.89
C ASP A 930 37.42 -11.30 6.89
N THR A 931 37.59 -10.39 5.91
CA THR A 931 36.87 -10.53 4.64
C THR A 931 37.40 -11.79 3.97
N ARG A 932 36.64 -12.88 4.04
CA ARG A 932 36.75 -13.92 3.00
C ARG A 932 36.55 -13.21 1.67
N THR A 933 37.63 -13.13 0.89
CA THR A 933 37.62 -12.66 -0.47
C THR A 933 36.56 -13.47 -1.21
N VAL A 934 35.39 -12.87 -1.46
CA VAL A 934 34.45 -13.40 -2.43
C VAL A 934 35.13 -13.17 -3.78
N GLN A 935 35.85 -14.16 -4.27
CA GLN A 935 36.25 -14.17 -5.67
C GLN A 935 34.97 -14.26 -6.50
N ILE A 936 34.60 -13.15 -7.11
CA ILE A 936 33.66 -13.14 -8.23
C ILE A 936 34.35 -13.91 -9.36
N PRO A 937 33.73 -14.94 -9.96
CA PRO A 937 34.35 -15.65 -11.07
C PRO A 937 34.48 -14.69 -12.25
N THR A 938 35.70 -14.23 -12.54
CA THR A 938 36.04 -13.66 -13.84
C THR A 938 36.19 -14.83 -14.81
N SER A 939 35.10 -15.23 -15.46
CA SER A 939 35.16 -16.17 -16.57
C SER A 939 34.31 -15.72 -17.75
N ARG A 940 34.90 -14.83 -18.56
CA ARG A 940 34.71 -14.83 -20.01
C ARG A 940 36.00 -14.44 -20.72
N GLU A 941 37.04 -15.25 -20.54
CA GLU A 941 38.06 -15.42 -21.58
C GLU A 941 38.37 -16.91 -21.68
N GLY A 942 38.01 -17.50 -22.82
CA GLY A 942 38.52 -18.81 -23.19
C GLY A 942 39.91 -18.62 -23.79
N ALA A 943 40.92 -19.20 -23.15
CA ALA A 943 42.06 -19.93 -23.73
C ALA A 943 43.27 -19.91 -22.77
N PHE A 944 43.76 -21.10 -22.41
CA PHE A 944 45.14 -21.52 -22.08
C PHE A 944 46.07 -20.50 -21.37
N GLN A 945 46.76 -20.79 -20.25
CA GLN A 945 47.61 -21.96 -19.99
C GLN A 945 48.09 -21.95 -18.52
N GLU A 946 48.44 -23.12 -17.97
CA GLU A 946 49.08 -23.33 -16.66
C GLU A 946 50.39 -22.53 -16.48
N VAL A 947 50.75 -22.19 -15.23
CA VAL A 947 51.94 -22.72 -14.50
C VAL A 947 52.07 -22.03 -13.13
N GLU A 948 52.29 -22.84 -12.09
CA GLU A 948 52.65 -22.45 -10.71
C GLU A 948 53.95 -21.63 -10.63
N VAL A 949 54.20 -20.91 -9.53
CA VAL A 949 55.32 -21.22 -8.62
C VAL A 949 55.35 -20.25 -7.41
N VAL A 950 55.60 -20.90 -6.28
CA VAL A 950 55.89 -20.47 -4.91
C VAL A 950 57.15 -19.59 -4.76
N GLY A 951 57.14 -18.64 -3.81
CA GLY A 951 58.30 -18.45 -2.92
C GLY A 951 58.87 -17.04 -2.66
N SER A 952 58.98 -16.74 -1.36
CA SER A 952 60.09 -16.09 -0.62
C SER A 952 60.36 -14.57 -0.67
N GLU A 953 60.23 -13.99 0.52
CA GLU A 953 61.14 -13.10 1.28
C GLU A 953 62.04 -12.02 0.61
N LYS A 954 61.94 -10.83 1.23
CA LYS A 954 62.98 -9.84 1.64
C LYS A 954 63.32 -8.60 0.77
N ASN A 955 63.00 -7.47 1.42
CA ASN A 955 63.80 -6.27 1.70
C ASN A 955 64.01 -5.12 0.69
N ASP A 956 63.76 -3.94 1.26
CA ASP A 956 64.41 -2.62 1.16
C ASP A 956 64.03 -1.63 0.04
N GLU A 957 63.36 -0.57 0.54
CA GLU A 957 63.49 0.87 0.25
C GLU A 957 63.53 1.36 -1.21
N THR A 958 62.46 2.06 -1.61
CA THR A 958 62.56 3.39 -2.25
C THR A 958 61.21 4.11 -2.15
N PHE A 959 61.24 5.29 -1.54
CA PHE A 959 60.11 6.20 -1.38
C PHE A 959 60.00 7.05 -2.66
N GLU A 960 59.12 6.66 -3.59
CA GLU A 960 58.63 7.55 -4.64
C GLU A 960 57.09 7.52 -4.61
N GLY A 961 56.51 8.62 -4.12
CA GLY A 961 55.07 8.82 -4.09
C GLY A 961 54.53 8.96 -5.51
N SER A 962 53.93 7.89 -6.02
CA SER A 962 53.13 7.91 -7.24
C SER A 962 51.65 8.04 -6.86
N PHE A 963 51.02 9.08 -7.39
CA PHE A 963 49.57 9.29 -7.36
C PHE A 963 48.88 8.08 -8.03
N LEU A 964 48.25 7.21 -7.25
CA LEU A 964 47.31 6.24 -7.78
C LEU A 964 46.00 6.96 -8.09
N SER A 965 45.71 7.09 -9.38
CA SER A 965 44.39 7.48 -9.88
C SER A 965 43.36 6.49 -9.33
N ALA A 966 42.44 6.98 -8.51
CA ALA A 966 41.29 6.20 -8.04
C ALA A 966 40.48 5.73 -9.26
N THR A 967 40.52 4.43 -9.53
CA THR A 967 39.63 3.77 -10.48
C THR A 967 38.20 3.86 -9.94
N LYS A 968 37.25 4.17 -10.85
CA LYS A 968 35.85 4.55 -10.62
C LYS A 968 34.95 3.51 -9.90
N GLU A 969 35.48 2.43 -9.31
CA GLU A 969 34.69 1.29 -8.81
C GLU A 969 34.73 1.04 -7.28
N THR A 970 35.22 1.99 -6.48
CA THR A 970 35.23 1.87 -5.00
C THR A 970 34.28 2.87 -4.30
N GLN A 971 33.03 3.00 -4.76
CA GLN A 971 32.09 3.98 -4.20
C GLN A 971 31.17 3.50 -3.07
N TYR A 972 31.20 2.22 -2.71
CA TYR A 972 30.57 1.76 -1.46
C TYR A 972 31.67 1.38 -0.47
N SER A 973 31.78 2.15 0.61
CA SER A 973 32.67 1.78 1.70
C SER A 973 32.10 0.63 2.52
N LEU A 974 32.96 -0.07 3.25
CA LEU A 974 32.62 -1.08 4.25
C LEU A 974 31.65 -0.57 5.34
N PHE A 975 31.40 0.73 5.42
CA PHE A 975 30.46 1.40 6.33
C PHE A 975 29.11 1.78 5.68
N GLY A 976 28.98 1.61 4.35
CA GLY A 976 27.95 2.25 3.52
C GLY A 976 26.50 1.83 3.77
N LYS A 977 26.25 0.75 4.51
CA LYS A 977 24.91 0.38 4.96
C LYS A 977 24.78 0.71 6.45
N VAL A 978 23.93 1.68 6.78
CA VAL A 978 23.51 1.93 8.16
C VAL A 978 22.30 1.05 8.45
N GLU A 979 22.36 0.24 9.51
CA GLU A 979 21.26 -0.65 9.91
C GLU A 979 20.16 0.12 10.65
N ALA A 980 20.57 1.01 11.56
CA ALA A 980 19.67 1.86 12.31
C ALA A 980 20.34 3.18 12.66
N GLY A 981 19.55 4.24 12.79
CA GLY A 981 20.03 5.57 13.16
C GLY A 981 19.06 6.28 14.09
N GLY A 982 19.58 7.04 15.04
CA GLY A 982 18.79 7.83 15.97
C GLY A 982 19.52 9.10 16.38
N HIS A 983 18.82 10.03 17.01
CA HIS A 983 19.41 11.27 17.49
C HIS A 983 18.88 11.66 18.87
N SER A 984 19.63 12.53 19.53
CA SER A 984 19.24 13.21 20.76
C SER A 984 19.60 14.69 20.66
N LEU A 985 18.68 15.56 21.06
CA LEU A 985 18.86 17.01 21.00
C LEU A 985 18.59 17.62 22.36
N ARG A 986 19.42 18.59 22.72
CA ARG A 986 19.12 19.58 23.77
C ARG A 986 18.88 20.93 23.12
N TYR A 987 17.95 21.72 23.63
CA TYR A 987 17.58 23.00 23.03
C TYR A 987 18.12 24.18 23.84
N PHE A 988 18.38 25.31 23.17
CA PHE A 988 18.62 26.57 23.87
C PHE A 988 17.38 26.96 24.67
N PRO A 989 17.51 27.40 25.94
CA PRO A 989 16.38 27.76 26.79
C PRO A 989 15.45 28.76 26.10
N GLY A 990 14.15 28.47 26.13
CA GLY A 990 13.15 29.33 25.53
C GLY A 990 13.26 29.40 24.02
N THR A 991 13.68 28.34 23.33
CA THR A 991 13.69 28.25 21.85
C THR A 991 13.43 26.82 21.39
N ARG A 992 13.25 26.60 20.08
CA ARG A 992 13.26 25.27 19.46
C ARG A 992 14.59 24.92 18.80
N HIS A 993 15.64 25.70 19.02
CA HIS A 993 16.93 25.55 18.35
C HIS A 993 17.88 24.66 19.15
N ALA A 994 18.49 23.70 18.47
CA ALA A 994 19.40 22.76 19.07
C ALA A 994 20.64 23.49 19.63
N LYS A 995 20.96 23.19 20.88
CA LYS A 995 22.20 23.56 21.57
C LYS A 995 23.23 22.45 21.50
N ASP A 996 22.79 21.20 21.56
CA ASP A 996 23.64 20.02 21.44
C ASP A 996 22.91 18.99 20.60
N VAL A 997 23.61 18.35 19.67
CA VAL A 997 23.06 17.26 18.87
C VAL A 997 24.01 16.08 18.88
N THR A 998 23.45 14.91 19.18
CA THR A 998 24.14 13.63 19.06
C THR A 998 23.37 12.75 18.09
N ILE A 999 24.04 12.24 17.07
CA ILE A 999 23.48 11.25 16.14
C ILE A 999 24.22 9.94 16.37
N ILE A 1000 23.49 8.83 16.44
CA ILE A 1000 24.04 7.49 16.64
C ILE A 1000 23.60 6.63 15.47
N LEU A 1001 24.56 5.99 14.81
CA LEU A 1001 24.36 5.08 13.69
C LEU A 1001 24.88 3.69 14.09
N ALA A 1002 24.06 2.67 13.91
CA ALA A 1002 24.42 1.27 14.07
C ALA A 1002 24.78 0.68 12.70
N LEU A 1003 25.88 -0.06 12.66
CA LEU A 1003 26.35 -0.75 11.45
C LEU A 1003 25.97 -2.24 11.52
N PRO A 1004 25.80 -2.92 10.37
CA PRO A 1004 25.40 -4.33 10.30
C PRO A 1004 26.33 -5.32 11.02
N ASP A 1005 27.59 -4.96 11.24
CA ASP A 1005 28.56 -5.78 11.98
C ASP A 1005 28.49 -5.56 13.51
N GLY A 1006 27.58 -4.69 13.96
CA GLY A 1006 27.34 -4.35 15.35
C GLY A 1006 28.17 -3.16 15.86
N ARG A 1007 29.08 -2.60 15.07
CA ARG A 1007 29.79 -1.36 15.45
C ARG A 1007 28.82 -0.18 15.51
N ARG A 1008 29.18 0.82 16.33
CA ARG A 1008 28.40 2.05 16.51
C ARG A 1008 29.22 3.28 16.13
N VAL A 1009 28.68 4.12 15.25
CA VAL A 1009 29.22 5.44 14.94
C VAL A 1009 28.42 6.50 15.70
N THR A 1010 29.09 7.34 16.47
CA THR A 1010 28.48 8.46 17.20
C THR A 1010 28.99 9.77 16.63
N LEU A 1011 28.08 10.69 16.33
CA LEU A 1011 28.38 12.03 15.83
C LEU A 1011 27.98 13.03 16.90
N SER A 1012 28.97 13.69 17.49
CA SER A 1012 28.76 14.87 18.33
C SER A 1012 28.84 16.11 17.45
N CYS A 1013 27.77 16.90 17.45
CA CYS A 1013 27.68 18.11 16.65
C CYS A 1013 27.63 19.32 17.59
N GLU A 1014 28.66 20.16 17.51
CA GLU A 1014 28.81 21.39 18.29
C GLU A 1014 28.37 22.59 17.43
N PRO A 1015 27.21 23.22 17.71
CA PRO A 1015 26.76 24.45 17.04
C PRO A 1015 27.79 25.58 17.13
N LEU A 1016 28.06 26.22 15.99
CA LEU A 1016 28.93 27.39 15.89
C LEU A 1016 28.09 28.66 15.71
N PHE A 1017 27.22 28.69 14.70
CA PHE A 1017 26.30 29.80 14.46
C PHE A 1017 25.11 29.37 13.56
N PRO A 1018 23.97 30.09 13.65
CA PRO A 1018 22.80 29.81 12.84
C PRO A 1018 22.88 30.46 11.46
N PHE A 1019 22.40 29.75 10.45
CA PHE A 1019 21.92 30.30 9.19
C PHE A 1019 20.39 30.28 9.19
N PHE A 1020 19.74 31.43 9.02
CA PHE A 1020 18.28 31.52 8.99
C PHE A 1020 17.77 31.29 7.56
N MET A 1021 16.93 30.27 7.39
CA MET A 1021 16.44 29.84 6.07
C MET A 1021 15.51 30.88 5.40
N SER A 1022 15.03 31.87 6.16
CA SER A 1022 14.35 33.06 5.61
C SER A 1022 15.21 33.86 4.65
N GLY A 1023 16.54 33.81 4.79
CA GLY A 1023 17.52 34.37 3.85
C GLY A 1023 17.37 33.87 2.42
N VAL A 1024 16.97 32.62 2.26
CA VAL A 1024 16.73 31.98 0.97
C VAL A 1024 15.25 31.80 0.67
N GLY A 1025 14.37 32.43 1.44
CA GLY A 1025 12.92 32.55 1.16
C GLY A 1025 12.00 31.72 2.07
N TYR A 1026 12.51 30.79 2.88
CA TYR A 1026 11.64 30.00 3.75
C TYR A 1026 10.96 30.86 4.81
N ASN A 1027 9.63 30.78 4.89
CA ASN A 1027 8.79 31.60 5.78
C ASN A 1027 8.87 33.13 5.57
N HIS A 1028 9.60 33.62 4.56
CA HIS A 1028 9.73 35.06 4.32
C HIS A 1028 8.36 35.68 3.97
N PRO A 1029 7.95 36.80 4.60
CA PRO A 1029 6.60 37.39 4.45
C PRO A 1029 6.21 37.75 3.01
N THR A 1030 7.19 38.21 2.23
CA THR A 1030 6.94 38.81 0.91
C THR A 1030 7.82 38.27 -0.20
N TRP A 1031 8.79 37.41 0.13
CA TRP A 1031 9.81 36.86 -0.78
C TRP A 1031 9.98 35.37 -0.52
N GLY A 1032 8.85 34.72 -0.28
CA GLY A 1032 8.76 33.27 -0.18
C GLY A 1032 8.76 32.60 -1.55
N HIS A 1033 8.92 31.29 -1.53
CA HIS A 1033 9.02 30.46 -2.72
C HIS A 1033 7.79 30.54 -3.63
N GLY A 1034 8.03 30.70 -4.93
CA GLY A 1034 7.00 30.66 -5.97
C GLY A 1034 6.00 31.83 -5.93
N ILE A 1035 6.33 32.93 -5.24
CA ILE A 1035 5.50 34.14 -5.22
C ILE A 1035 5.66 34.89 -6.54
N ASP A 1036 4.54 35.22 -7.17
CA ASP A 1036 4.51 36.12 -8.32
C ASP A 1036 4.58 37.59 -7.85
N HIS A 1037 5.62 38.30 -8.29
CA HIS A 1037 5.84 39.72 -7.98
C HIS A 1037 5.33 40.67 -9.08
N GLY A 1038 4.70 40.16 -10.13
CA GLY A 1038 4.01 40.92 -11.17
C GLY A 1038 4.89 41.49 -12.29
N ALA A 1039 6.16 41.85 -11.99
CA ALA A 1039 7.12 42.34 -12.98
C ALA A 1039 7.95 41.22 -13.61
N ASP A 1040 8.60 41.52 -14.75
CA ASP A 1040 9.39 40.54 -15.50
C ASP A 1040 10.66 40.12 -14.75
N LEU A 1041 11.26 41.01 -13.94
CA LEU A 1041 12.32 40.68 -12.99
C LEU A 1041 12.20 41.57 -11.74
N CYS A 1042 12.22 40.94 -10.57
CA CYS A 1042 12.22 41.58 -9.26
C CYS A 1042 13.44 41.11 -8.48
N ILE A 1043 14.15 42.04 -7.84
CA ILE A 1043 15.31 41.76 -6.99
C ILE A 1043 15.09 42.40 -5.62
N HIS A 1044 15.51 41.71 -4.57
CA HIS A 1044 15.49 42.23 -3.20
C HIS A 1044 16.72 41.82 -2.44
N VAL A 1045 17.28 42.80 -1.72
CA VAL A 1045 18.44 42.65 -0.86
C VAL A 1045 18.03 43.06 0.55
N ASP A 1046 18.42 42.25 1.52
CA ASP A 1046 18.30 42.55 2.94
C ASP A 1046 19.45 41.91 3.74
N HIS A 1047 19.57 42.32 5.00
CA HIS A 1047 20.61 41.84 5.91
C HIS A 1047 19.99 41.46 7.25
N LEU A 1048 20.45 40.35 7.83
CA LEU A 1048 20.02 39.89 9.15
C LEU A 1048 21.25 39.79 10.07
N HIS A 1049 21.22 40.51 11.20
CA HIS A 1049 22.20 40.33 12.27
C HIS A 1049 21.80 39.10 13.07
N THR A 1050 22.52 37.99 12.92
CA THR A 1050 22.08 36.67 13.40
C THR A 1050 21.91 36.61 14.91
N GLU A 1051 22.67 37.41 15.67
CA GLU A 1051 22.58 37.53 17.12
C GLU A 1051 21.37 38.36 17.62
N MET A 1052 20.86 39.27 16.79
CA MET A 1052 19.75 40.17 17.14
C MET A 1052 18.39 39.56 16.81
N VAL A 1053 18.37 38.37 16.20
CA VAL A 1053 17.13 37.68 15.79
C VAL A 1053 16.46 37.04 17.00
N ASP A 1054 15.15 37.32 17.17
CA ASP A 1054 14.32 36.58 18.12
C ASP A 1054 14.08 35.15 17.60
N ARG A 1055 14.82 34.19 18.16
CA ARG A 1055 14.69 32.75 17.84
C ARG A 1055 13.31 32.16 18.18
N ASN A 1056 12.45 32.90 18.91
CA ASN A 1056 11.07 32.51 19.15
C ASN A 1056 10.06 33.03 18.15
N ASP A 1057 10.46 33.93 17.26
CA ASP A 1057 9.61 34.31 16.15
C ASP A 1057 9.51 33.12 15.17
N PRO A 1058 8.29 32.63 14.87
CA PRO A 1058 8.09 31.51 13.95
C PRO A 1058 8.70 31.73 12.55
N LEU A 1059 8.99 32.97 12.16
CA LEU A 1059 9.71 33.29 10.93
C LEU A 1059 11.13 32.72 10.89
N TYR A 1060 11.74 32.47 12.05
CA TYR A 1060 13.14 32.09 12.20
C TYR A 1060 13.34 30.69 12.79
N TRP A 1061 12.27 29.89 12.93
CA TRP A 1061 12.36 28.51 13.42
C TRP A 1061 13.03 27.53 12.46
N HIS A 1062 13.06 27.87 11.18
CA HIS A 1062 13.73 27.08 10.16
C HIS A 1062 15.16 27.59 9.99
N ILE A 1063 16.13 26.79 10.40
CA ILE A 1063 17.56 27.14 10.38
C ILE A 1063 18.39 26.00 9.80
N GLN A 1064 19.59 26.34 9.33
CA GLN A 1064 20.74 25.43 9.24
C GLN A 1064 21.78 25.90 10.25
N GLU A 1065 21.97 25.15 11.33
CA GLU A 1065 23.02 25.45 12.31
C GLU A 1065 24.34 24.88 11.81
N VAL A 1066 25.36 25.71 11.62
CA VAL A 1066 26.69 25.22 11.23
C VAL A 1066 27.33 24.57 12.43
N CYS A 1067 27.82 23.34 12.28
CA CYS A 1067 28.32 22.54 13.39
C CYS A 1067 29.73 22.01 13.13
N ARG A 1068 30.60 22.12 14.15
CA ARG A 1068 31.80 21.30 14.21
C ARG A 1068 31.41 19.88 14.58
N ILE A 1069 31.96 18.90 13.86
CA ILE A 1069 31.60 17.50 14.00
C ILE A 1069 32.77 16.71 14.57
N THR A 1070 32.48 15.90 15.58
CA THR A 1070 33.34 14.82 16.05
C THR A 1070 32.62 13.50 15.82
N ALA A 1071 33.15 12.68 14.92
CA ALA A 1071 32.67 11.33 14.65
C ALA A 1071 33.55 10.33 15.39
N THR A 1072 32.94 9.42 16.15
CA THR A 1072 33.65 8.33 16.82
C THR A 1072 33.07 7.00 16.41
N VAL A 1073 33.89 5.95 16.36
CA VAL A 1073 33.44 4.57 16.13
C VAL A 1073 33.80 3.69 17.33
N HIS A 1074 32.84 2.91 17.79
CA HIS A 1074 32.97 2.01 18.93
C HIS A 1074 32.76 0.56 18.48
N SER A 1075 33.36 -0.39 19.20
CA SER A 1075 33.14 -1.82 18.98
C SER A 1075 31.71 -2.22 19.36
N LYS A 1076 31.30 -3.41 18.92
CA LYS A 1076 29.99 -3.98 19.24
C LYS A 1076 29.81 -4.20 20.74
N GLU A 1077 30.88 -4.55 21.44
CA GLU A 1077 30.90 -4.86 22.87
C GLU A 1077 31.14 -3.63 23.75
N ALA A 1078 31.36 -2.45 23.16
CA ALA A 1078 31.70 -1.23 23.90
C ALA A 1078 30.54 -0.76 24.79
N ALA A 1079 30.83 -0.58 26.08
CA ALA A 1079 29.95 0.11 27.01
C ALA A 1079 29.82 1.61 26.63
N PRO A 1080 28.82 2.35 27.16
CA PRO A 1080 28.61 3.77 26.85
C PRO A 1080 29.83 4.67 27.09
N ASP A 1081 30.65 4.35 28.10
CA ASP A 1081 31.80 5.16 28.53
C ASP A 1081 33.15 4.62 27.98
N ASP A 1082 33.12 3.56 27.17
CA ASP A 1082 34.36 2.99 26.62
C ASP A 1082 34.98 3.92 25.57
N PRO A 1083 36.32 4.01 25.51
CA PRO A 1083 37.00 4.84 24.53
C PRO A 1083 36.68 4.37 23.11
N PRO A 1084 36.57 5.29 22.13
CA PRO A 1084 36.33 4.93 20.75
C PRO A 1084 37.55 4.23 20.13
N ILE A 1085 37.30 3.35 19.17
CA ILE A 1085 38.33 2.71 18.34
C ILE A 1085 39.05 3.77 17.51
N ALA A 1086 38.28 4.69 16.92
CA ALA A 1086 38.80 5.79 16.12
C ALA A 1086 37.91 7.02 16.22
N THR A 1087 38.51 8.17 15.95
CA THR A 1087 37.85 9.48 15.94
C THR A 1087 38.19 10.22 14.65
N SER A 1088 37.21 10.88 14.07
CA SER A 1088 37.33 11.71 12.89
C SER A 1088 36.67 13.07 13.14
N TYR A 1089 37.17 14.10 12.48
CA TYR A 1089 36.70 15.47 12.64
C TYR A 1089 36.21 16.02 11.31
N GLY A 1090 35.26 16.95 11.39
CA GLY A 1090 34.81 17.66 10.21
C GLY A 1090 33.80 18.74 10.54
N ILE A 1091 33.01 19.08 9.54
CA ILE A 1091 32.03 20.15 9.61
C ILE A 1091 30.78 19.79 8.80
N GLY A 1092 29.64 20.16 9.34
CA GLY A 1092 28.33 19.91 8.75
C GLY A 1092 27.37 21.03 9.08
N CYS A 1093 26.12 20.83 8.68
CA CYS A 1093 25.03 21.65 9.16
C CYS A 1093 23.92 20.76 9.70
N ILE A 1094 23.19 21.28 10.68
CA ILE A 1094 21.97 20.69 11.20
C ILE A 1094 20.83 21.58 10.77
N GLU A 1095 20.14 21.16 9.72
CA GLU A 1095 18.88 21.77 9.34
C GLU A 1095 17.79 21.28 10.29
N GLN A 1096 17.02 22.21 10.84
CA GLN A 1096 15.90 21.88 11.71
C GLN A 1096 14.68 22.74 11.39
N LEU A 1097 13.51 22.10 11.39
CA LEU A 1097 12.21 22.75 11.44
C LEU A 1097 11.31 21.93 12.36
N ILE A 1098 11.00 22.50 13.52
CA ILE A 1098 10.17 21.86 14.56
C ILE A 1098 8.96 22.75 14.84
N VAL A 1099 7.78 22.23 14.57
CA VAL A 1099 6.49 22.88 14.75
C VAL A 1099 5.57 21.94 15.53
N GLY A 1100 4.90 22.45 16.56
CA GLY A 1100 3.90 21.67 17.29
C GLY A 1100 4.46 20.76 18.39
N PRO A 1101 3.60 19.87 18.93
CA PRO A 1101 3.97 18.93 19.97
C PRO A 1101 4.94 17.86 19.46
N HIS A 1102 5.94 17.52 20.28
CA HIS A 1102 6.88 16.44 20.05
C HIS A 1102 7.35 15.91 21.41
N GLN A 1103 6.87 14.73 21.80
CA GLN A 1103 7.07 14.17 23.13
C GLN A 1103 8.55 14.01 23.50
N PRO A 1104 9.44 13.47 22.63
CA PRO A 1104 10.86 13.32 22.95
C PRO A 1104 11.56 14.65 23.23
N SER A 1105 11.15 15.72 22.53
CA SER A 1105 11.71 17.06 22.73
C SER A 1105 11.08 17.81 23.92
N GLY A 1106 9.97 17.30 24.47
CA GLY A 1106 9.20 17.97 25.52
C GLY A 1106 8.29 19.10 25.02
N PHE A 1107 8.12 19.26 23.70
CA PHE A 1107 7.18 20.22 23.14
C PHE A 1107 5.76 19.64 23.19
N THR A 1108 4.79 20.46 23.58
CA THR A 1108 3.40 20.12 23.93
C THR A 1108 2.36 20.90 23.12
N SER A 1109 2.74 21.96 22.40
CA SER A 1109 1.80 22.77 21.60
C SER A 1109 2.48 23.51 20.44
N LEU A 1110 1.77 24.43 19.78
CA LEU A 1110 2.25 25.11 18.59
C LEU A 1110 3.41 26.08 18.88
N TYR A 1111 3.30 26.91 19.92
CA TYR A 1111 4.27 27.97 20.27
C TYR A 1111 4.80 27.84 21.70
N ASP A 1112 4.90 26.62 22.25
CA ASP A 1112 5.44 26.43 23.59
C ASP A 1112 6.96 26.35 23.58
N VAL A 1113 7.55 27.44 24.02
CA VAL A 1113 8.98 27.68 24.23
C VAL A 1113 9.14 28.41 25.55
#